data_AF-A0A9D6WFY0-F1
#
_entry.id   AF-A0A9D6WFY0-F1
#
_cell.length_a   1.000
_cell.length_b   1.000
_cell.length_c   1.000
_cell.angle_alpha   90.00
_cell.angle_beta   90.00
_cell.angle_gamma   90.00
#
_symmetry.space_group_name_H-M   'P 1'
#
loop_
_entity.id
_entity.type
_entity.pdbx_description
1 polymer ?
#
loop_
_entity_poly.entity_id
_entity_poly.type
_entity_poly.pdbx_seq_one_letter_code
_entity_poly.pdbx_strand_id
1 'polypeptide(L)'
;MTRNRRFGLSGLAILLYQIGSVAFSVHFGYAYSRNHKVIPRAVLPLPDFHVSAADALHILYVFCIAHAAVFALLAFRCGANRFDEARRFTTEFLGMLVAFTFSSLYVYLATDISYDPQMMAATGVLLSAIFFATYALFRPRNLRPRRVGVPGAFVEGALGTLGRLFTPAGLLILAFFFTPLVMGKLFYSNRQFADMITHLRVVLSARADSDWVLVNAFGSQKFRQPMLAKQAPGGSGDLYVLEREGRLLRVPYPKGGEPTVLLDIHDKVGPAEIENGTLGFALHPEFGKAGAPHANDVYVYYTAVKDKTQINHLSRFDLGAGSPEAASNSEQSLLALEREASGFHNGGSVEFGPDGYLYVAFGEGLRIPKFKEPGEVLRGAILRIDVNETPGTTHPPAEPPKNGSAGHYTIPNDNPFVGQPGIREEYWALGLRNPYRFTFDPQTKLLWAGDVGSTVWEEVNVVEKGRNYQYPFIEGREKTDVPPPAQIFGEQRGPIYTYEHNAYDRAIIGGFVYRGGQWADLQGKYVFADNYSGKISVMPAVTTEVDKVDVITRANQFAQRGVSSLTQLGDGTVLVTVLGEAGNAAGEVMKLARGAEAVAVAKAEAAANAQTAETPYSAAATASLFTTNCARCHGEGGKGDGPDAAKLPVKLPDFTDPAFHAARSDEALTTVITQGGAAVGRSAMMPPWSMVLQPAEMKHMVRYLRELGGRAAGAKQP
;
A
#
# COMPACT_ATOMS: atom_id res chain seq x y z
N MET A 1 58.26 -40.23 -16.47
CA MET A 1 56.86 -40.03 -16.91
C MET A 1 56.40 -38.66 -16.43
N THR A 2 56.30 -37.73 -17.37
CA THR A 2 56.01 -36.31 -17.18
C THR A 2 54.58 -36.08 -16.69
N ARG A 3 54.45 -35.49 -15.50
CA ARG A 3 53.20 -35.01 -14.89
C ARG A 3 52.65 -33.90 -15.80
N ASN A 4 51.65 -34.23 -16.61
CA ASN A 4 50.98 -33.32 -17.53
C ASN A 4 50.34 -32.16 -16.75
N ARG A 5 51.05 -31.02 -16.63
CA ARG A 5 50.43 -29.71 -16.38
C ARG A 5 49.74 -29.28 -17.67
N ARG A 6 48.43 -29.52 -17.80
CA ARG A 6 47.62 -28.97 -18.90
C ARG A 6 46.27 -28.46 -18.37
N PHE A 7 46.11 -27.14 -18.49
CA PHE A 7 44.87 -26.33 -18.48
C PHE A 7 43.66 -26.89 -17.73
N GLY A 8 43.60 -26.62 -16.41
CA GLY A 8 42.34 -26.60 -15.66
C GLY A 8 42.10 -25.16 -15.21
N LEU A 9 40.90 -24.62 -15.44
CA LEU A 9 40.48 -23.36 -14.82
C LEU A 9 40.70 -23.46 -13.31
N SER A 10 41.46 -22.52 -12.73
CA SER A 10 41.63 -22.46 -11.27
C SER A 10 40.25 -22.29 -10.60
N GLY A 11 40.11 -22.66 -9.33
CA GLY A 11 38.85 -22.47 -8.59
C GLY A 11 38.34 -21.02 -8.66
N LEU A 12 39.26 -20.05 -8.70
CA LEU A 12 38.96 -18.64 -8.93
C LEU A 12 38.36 -18.37 -10.32
N ALA A 13 38.87 -19.00 -11.37
CA ALA A 13 38.36 -18.81 -12.72
C ALA A 13 36.97 -19.44 -12.91
N ILE A 14 36.68 -20.56 -12.24
CA ILE A 14 35.32 -21.15 -12.22
C ILE A 14 34.36 -20.24 -11.46
N LEU A 15 34.77 -19.69 -10.31
CA LEU A 15 33.97 -18.73 -9.54
C LEU A 15 33.65 -17.48 -10.37
N LEU A 16 34.65 -16.85 -10.98
CA LEU A 16 34.46 -15.66 -11.82
C LEU A 16 33.53 -15.94 -13.01
N TYR A 17 33.67 -17.12 -13.63
CA TYR A 17 32.79 -17.56 -14.70
C TYR A 17 31.34 -17.71 -14.24
N GLN A 18 31.11 -18.34 -13.08
CA GLN A 18 29.75 -18.54 -12.54
C GLN A 18 29.12 -17.21 -12.10
N ILE A 19 29.87 -16.34 -11.42
CA ILE A 19 29.40 -15.00 -11.06
C ILE A 19 29.07 -14.19 -12.32
N GLY A 20 29.92 -14.22 -13.34
CA GLY A 20 29.66 -13.56 -14.62
C GLY A 20 28.41 -14.09 -15.33
N SER A 21 28.17 -15.41 -15.26
CA SER A 21 26.97 -16.04 -15.82
C SER A 21 25.71 -15.62 -15.09
N VAL A 22 25.75 -15.58 -13.75
CA VAL A 22 24.66 -15.06 -12.91
C VAL A 22 24.39 -13.60 -13.23
N ALA A 23 25.44 -12.78 -13.32
CA ALA A 23 25.29 -11.36 -13.60
C ALA A 23 24.66 -11.09 -14.96
N PHE A 24 25.13 -11.80 -15.98
CA PHE A 24 24.53 -11.75 -17.31
C PHE A 24 23.08 -12.22 -17.32
N SER A 25 22.76 -13.31 -16.60
CA SER A 25 21.40 -13.84 -16.53
C SER A 25 20.42 -12.90 -15.82
N VAL A 26 20.83 -12.26 -14.72
CA VAL A 26 19.98 -11.28 -14.01
C VAL A 26 19.74 -10.04 -14.89
N HIS A 27 20.80 -9.51 -15.51
CA HIS A 27 20.69 -8.35 -16.39
C HIS A 27 19.81 -8.64 -17.62
N PHE A 28 20.01 -9.80 -18.26
CA PHE A 28 19.15 -10.24 -19.35
C PHE A 28 17.71 -10.46 -18.88
N GLY A 29 17.53 -11.10 -17.72
CA GLY A 29 16.20 -11.36 -17.15
C GLY A 29 15.41 -10.07 -16.96
N TYR A 30 16.07 -9.04 -16.40
CA TYR A 30 15.51 -7.69 -16.26
C TYR A 30 15.15 -7.07 -17.63
N ALA A 31 16.08 -7.04 -18.59
CA ALA A 31 15.82 -6.44 -19.90
C ALA A 31 14.74 -7.19 -20.70
N TYR A 32 14.70 -8.51 -20.58
CA TYR A 32 13.78 -9.37 -21.31
C TYR A 32 12.36 -9.30 -20.73
N SER A 33 12.21 -9.35 -19.40
CA SER A 33 10.88 -9.39 -18.75
C SER A 33 10.06 -8.11 -18.94
N ARG A 34 10.71 -6.97 -19.21
CA ARG A 34 9.99 -5.71 -19.52
C ARG A 34 9.10 -5.81 -20.75
N ASN A 35 9.48 -6.62 -21.74
CA ASN A 35 8.79 -6.70 -23.04
C ASN A 35 8.24 -8.09 -23.35
N HIS A 36 8.61 -9.12 -22.58
CA HIS A 36 8.28 -10.51 -22.88
C HIS A 36 7.88 -11.28 -21.62
N LYS A 37 7.00 -12.27 -21.79
CA LYS A 37 6.54 -13.15 -20.70
C LYS A 37 7.12 -14.55 -20.88
N VAL A 38 7.90 -15.00 -19.90
CA VAL A 38 8.46 -16.36 -19.85
C VAL A 38 7.44 -17.35 -19.31
N ILE A 39 6.67 -16.96 -18.30
CA ILE A 39 5.58 -17.76 -17.72
C ILE A 39 4.28 -17.35 -18.42
N PRO A 40 3.62 -18.25 -19.19
CA PRO A 40 2.34 -17.95 -19.81
C PRO A 40 1.26 -17.69 -18.76
N ARG A 41 0.41 -16.67 -18.96
CA ARG A 41 -0.71 -16.36 -18.03
C ARG A 41 -1.68 -17.52 -17.83
N ALA A 42 -1.84 -18.39 -18.85
CA ALA A 42 -2.65 -19.60 -18.77
C ALA A 42 -2.09 -20.63 -17.76
N VAL A 43 -0.79 -20.59 -17.49
CA VAL A 43 -0.12 -21.49 -16.53
C VAL A 43 -0.16 -20.88 -15.12
N LEU A 44 0.12 -19.57 -15.01
CA LEU A 44 0.04 -18.87 -13.74
C LEU A 44 -0.41 -17.41 -13.97
N PRO A 45 -1.63 -17.01 -13.55
CA PRO A 45 -2.12 -15.65 -13.70
C PRO A 45 -1.49 -14.77 -12.62
N LEU A 46 -0.31 -14.22 -12.92
CA LEU A 46 0.40 -13.27 -12.06
C LEU A 46 0.16 -11.85 -12.59
N PRO A 47 0.05 -10.84 -11.71
CA PRO A 47 0.06 -9.46 -12.16
C PRO A 47 1.42 -9.12 -12.78
N ASP A 48 1.42 -8.15 -13.69
CA ASP A 48 2.65 -7.65 -14.27
C ASP A 48 3.25 -6.66 -13.28
N PHE A 49 4.45 -6.97 -12.79
CA PHE A 49 5.24 -6.08 -11.95
C PHE A 49 6.50 -5.70 -12.71
N HIS A 50 6.92 -4.46 -12.54
CA HIS A 50 8.21 -4.01 -13.02
C HIS A 50 9.15 -3.77 -11.84
N VAL A 51 10.41 -4.11 -12.07
CA VAL A 51 11.51 -3.87 -11.15
C VAL A 51 12.22 -2.62 -11.64
N SER A 52 12.50 -1.66 -10.77
CA SER A 52 13.26 -0.48 -11.18
C SER A 52 14.69 -0.86 -11.57
N ALA A 53 15.38 -0.01 -12.36
CA ALA A 53 16.78 -0.27 -12.72
C ALA A 53 17.70 -0.35 -11.49
N ALA A 54 17.42 0.44 -10.45
CA ALA A 54 18.15 0.42 -9.18
C ALA A 54 17.92 -0.89 -8.42
N ASP A 55 16.67 -1.35 -8.35
CA ASP A 55 16.33 -2.62 -7.70
C ASP A 55 16.88 -3.81 -8.46
N ALA A 56 16.92 -3.77 -9.79
CA ALA A 56 17.53 -4.82 -10.61
C ALA A 56 19.03 -4.96 -10.30
N LEU A 57 19.73 -3.85 -10.04
CA LEU A 57 21.12 -3.87 -9.57
C LEU A 57 21.23 -4.48 -8.16
N HIS A 58 20.26 -4.19 -7.27
CA HIS A 58 20.24 -4.77 -5.93
C HIS A 58 19.98 -6.29 -5.95
N ILE A 59 19.05 -6.75 -6.79
CA ILE A 59 18.81 -8.17 -7.07
C ILE A 59 20.09 -8.82 -7.59
N LEU A 60 20.79 -8.18 -8.53
CA LEU A 60 22.07 -8.67 -9.05
C LEU A 60 23.08 -8.90 -7.92
N TYR A 61 23.24 -7.95 -7.00
CA TYR A 61 24.15 -8.11 -5.85
C TYR A 61 23.75 -9.30 -4.97
N VAL A 62 22.46 -9.44 -4.62
CA VAL A 62 21.94 -10.57 -3.82
C VAL A 62 22.28 -11.91 -4.50
N PHE A 63 21.99 -12.01 -5.80
CA PHE A 63 22.24 -13.23 -6.57
C PHE A 63 23.74 -13.56 -6.62
N CYS A 64 24.61 -12.59 -6.91
CA CYS A 64 26.05 -12.80 -6.94
C CYS A 64 26.61 -13.26 -5.57
N ILE A 65 26.16 -12.65 -4.46
CA ILE A 65 26.60 -13.00 -3.10
C ILE A 65 26.18 -14.43 -2.75
N ALA A 66 24.92 -14.79 -2.96
CA ALA A 66 24.41 -16.13 -2.63
C ALA A 66 25.11 -17.22 -3.46
N HIS A 67 25.32 -16.98 -4.75
CA HIS A 67 26.01 -17.93 -5.62
C HIS A 67 27.50 -18.07 -5.25
N ALA A 68 28.18 -16.97 -4.90
CA ALA A 68 29.55 -17.03 -4.41
C ALA A 68 29.67 -17.82 -3.11
N ALA A 69 28.73 -17.63 -2.17
CA ALA A 69 28.70 -18.37 -0.90
C ALA A 69 28.48 -19.88 -1.11
N VAL A 70 27.50 -20.27 -1.94
CA VAL A 70 27.25 -21.68 -2.25
C VAL A 70 28.44 -22.29 -3.00
N PHE A 71 29.04 -21.56 -3.94
CA PHE A 71 30.25 -22.03 -4.62
C PHE A 71 31.40 -22.26 -3.65
N ALA A 72 31.67 -21.34 -2.71
CA ALA A 72 32.72 -21.50 -1.72
C ALA A 72 32.54 -22.77 -0.88
N LEU A 73 31.30 -23.06 -0.45
CA LEU A 73 30.95 -24.29 0.27
C LEU A 73 31.20 -25.55 -0.57
N LEU A 74 30.82 -25.53 -1.85
CA LEU A 74 31.03 -26.64 -2.76
C LEU A 74 32.51 -26.85 -3.12
N ALA A 75 33.25 -25.76 -3.33
CA ALA A 75 34.68 -25.79 -3.62
C ALA A 75 35.48 -26.40 -2.46
N PHE A 76 35.12 -26.08 -1.22
CA PHE A 76 35.69 -26.70 -0.02
C PHE A 76 35.40 -28.21 0.05
N ARG A 77 34.16 -28.62 -0.26
CA ARG A 77 33.71 -30.02 -0.11
C ARG A 77 34.14 -30.95 -1.25
N CYS A 78 34.27 -30.43 -2.47
CA CYS A 78 34.47 -31.26 -3.66
C CYS A 78 35.91 -31.26 -4.21
N GLY A 79 36.83 -30.49 -3.61
CA GLY A 79 38.25 -30.42 -4.02
C GLY A 79 38.47 -29.76 -5.39
N ALA A 80 39.74 -29.54 -5.76
CA ALA A 80 40.15 -28.96 -7.03
C ALA A 80 40.22 -30.03 -8.14
N ASN A 81 39.07 -30.44 -8.68
CA ASN A 81 39.00 -31.24 -9.90
C ASN A 81 37.90 -30.71 -10.84
N ARG A 82 38.15 -30.95 -12.13
CA ARG A 82 37.62 -30.28 -13.32
C ARG A 82 36.07 -30.26 -13.40
N PHE A 83 35.52 -29.15 -13.93
CA PHE A 83 34.07 -28.95 -14.17
C PHE A 83 33.45 -29.95 -15.19
N ASP A 84 34.28 -30.77 -15.82
CA ASP A 84 33.92 -31.66 -16.91
C ASP A 84 33.50 -33.08 -16.49
N GLU A 85 33.51 -33.35 -15.18
CA GLU A 85 32.96 -34.58 -14.61
C GLU A 85 31.44 -34.46 -14.40
N ALA A 86 30.65 -35.39 -14.95
CA ALA A 86 29.19 -35.41 -14.81
C ALA A 86 28.74 -35.32 -13.34
N ARG A 87 29.46 -36.00 -12.44
CA ARG A 87 29.17 -36.00 -11.00
C ARG A 87 29.37 -34.63 -10.35
N ARG A 88 30.41 -33.90 -10.76
CA ARG A 88 30.73 -32.55 -10.29
C ARG A 88 29.73 -31.55 -10.86
N PHE A 89 29.49 -31.60 -12.18
CA PHE A 89 28.47 -30.81 -12.86
C PHE A 89 27.12 -30.90 -12.15
N THR A 90 26.63 -32.12 -11.89
CA THR A 90 25.34 -32.28 -11.21
C THR A 90 25.36 -31.72 -9.79
N THR A 91 26.49 -31.80 -9.06
CA THR A 91 26.58 -31.20 -7.71
C THR A 91 26.49 -29.68 -7.78
N GLU A 92 27.24 -29.07 -8.70
CA GLU A 92 27.26 -27.62 -8.86
C GLU A 92 25.94 -27.09 -9.43
N PHE A 93 25.29 -27.82 -10.34
CA PHE A 93 23.97 -27.45 -10.84
C PHE A 93 22.92 -27.47 -9.73
N LEU A 94 22.92 -28.50 -8.87
CA LEU A 94 22.03 -28.53 -7.70
C LEU A 94 22.34 -27.39 -6.71
N GLY A 95 23.62 -27.06 -6.51
CA GLY A 95 24.02 -25.90 -5.72
C GLY A 95 23.53 -24.59 -6.33
N MET A 96 23.62 -24.44 -7.65
CA MET A 96 23.08 -23.28 -8.37
C MET A 96 21.57 -23.17 -8.17
N LEU A 97 20.80 -24.27 -8.24
CA LEU A 97 19.37 -24.23 -7.93
C LEU A 97 19.12 -23.74 -6.50
N VAL A 98 19.88 -24.23 -5.51
CA VAL A 98 19.75 -23.77 -4.11
C VAL A 98 20.08 -22.29 -3.97
N ALA A 99 21.18 -21.82 -4.59
CA ALA A 99 21.59 -20.42 -4.56
C ALA A 99 20.55 -19.51 -5.23
N PHE A 100 20.05 -19.93 -6.39
CA PHE A 100 18.99 -19.25 -7.12
C PHE A 100 17.72 -19.12 -6.26
N THR A 101 17.27 -20.22 -5.68
CA THR A 101 16.06 -20.23 -4.84
C THR A 101 16.23 -19.40 -3.58
N PHE A 102 17.38 -19.47 -2.92
CA PHE A 102 17.67 -18.63 -1.75
C PHE A 102 17.66 -17.14 -2.13
N SER A 103 18.28 -16.77 -3.25
CA SER A 103 18.29 -15.39 -3.74
C SER A 103 16.88 -14.90 -4.07
N SER A 104 16.10 -15.72 -4.77
CA SER A 104 14.70 -15.46 -5.11
C SER A 104 13.83 -15.29 -3.85
N LEU A 105 13.97 -16.18 -2.86
CA LEU A 105 13.25 -16.06 -1.59
C LEU A 105 13.71 -14.84 -0.78
N TYR A 106 15.00 -14.49 -0.79
CA TYR A 106 15.49 -13.30 -0.10
C TYR A 106 14.88 -12.03 -0.71
N VAL A 107 14.88 -11.89 -2.04
CA VAL A 107 14.20 -10.79 -2.72
C VAL A 107 12.70 -10.79 -2.43
N TYR A 108 12.09 -11.98 -2.33
CA TYR A 108 10.68 -12.11 -2.02
C TYR A 108 10.32 -11.81 -0.56
N LEU A 109 11.19 -12.08 0.42
CA LEU A 109 10.86 -12.07 1.85
C LEU A 109 11.59 -11.00 2.68
N ALA A 110 12.73 -10.50 2.23
CA ALA A 110 13.64 -9.72 3.05
C ALA A 110 14.02 -8.36 2.45
N THR A 111 13.39 -7.97 1.34
CA THR A 111 13.58 -6.65 0.72
C THR A 111 12.24 -5.98 0.47
N ASP A 112 12.25 -4.67 0.21
CA ASP A 112 11.11 -3.90 -0.30
C ASP A 112 11.01 -3.91 -1.84
N ILE A 113 11.85 -4.70 -2.52
CA ILE A 113 11.90 -4.80 -3.98
C ILE A 113 10.67 -5.54 -4.53
N SER A 114 10.03 -5.02 -5.57
CA SER A 114 9.00 -5.73 -6.32
C SER A 114 9.47 -7.13 -6.74
N TYR A 115 8.74 -8.18 -6.37
CA TYR A 115 9.08 -9.53 -6.83
C TYR A 115 8.46 -9.76 -8.21
N ASP A 116 9.26 -9.62 -9.28
CA ASP A 116 8.85 -9.93 -10.65
C ASP A 116 9.09 -11.42 -10.98
N PRO A 117 8.04 -12.26 -11.02
CA PRO A 117 8.18 -13.68 -11.34
C PRO A 117 8.63 -13.93 -12.79
N GLN A 118 8.36 -13.01 -13.73
CA GLN A 118 8.83 -13.12 -15.12
C GLN A 118 10.33 -12.89 -15.20
N MET A 119 10.86 -11.86 -14.52
CA MET A 119 12.30 -11.63 -14.39
C MET A 119 13.00 -12.83 -13.74
N MET A 120 12.45 -13.37 -12.65
CA MET A 120 13.03 -14.53 -11.97
C MET A 120 13.05 -15.76 -12.88
N ALA A 121 11.97 -16.02 -13.61
CA ALA A 121 11.90 -17.13 -14.57
C ALA A 121 12.89 -16.95 -15.73
N ALA A 122 12.96 -15.76 -16.33
CA ALA A 122 13.92 -15.44 -17.39
C ALA A 122 15.36 -15.66 -16.93
N THR A 123 15.68 -15.17 -15.73
CA THR A 123 16.99 -15.34 -15.09
C THR A 123 17.31 -16.82 -14.89
N GLY A 124 16.40 -17.60 -14.30
CA GLY A 124 16.62 -19.01 -13.98
C GLY A 124 16.76 -19.90 -15.23
N VAL A 125 15.95 -19.65 -16.27
CA VAL A 125 16.01 -20.38 -17.55
C VAL A 125 17.34 -20.11 -18.25
N LEU A 126 17.74 -18.84 -18.37
CA LEU A 126 19.00 -18.49 -19.02
C LEU A 126 20.21 -19.01 -18.25
N LEU A 127 20.21 -18.87 -16.92
CA LEU A 127 21.30 -19.35 -16.07
C LEU A 127 21.47 -20.87 -16.20
N SER A 128 20.36 -21.61 -16.21
CA SER A 128 20.36 -23.06 -16.44
C SER A 128 20.91 -23.41 -17.82
N ALA A 129 20.47 -22.72 -18.87
CA ALA A 129 20.93 -22.93 -20.24
C ALA A 129 22.45 -22.71 -20.36
N ILE A 130 22.98 -21.64 -19.77
CA ILE A 130 24.41 -21.34 -19.73
C ILE A 130 25.18 -22.46 -19.02
N PHE A 131 24.66 -22.95 -17.88
CA PHE A 131 25.29 -24.03 -17.13
C PHE A 131 25.41 -25.33 -17.94
N PHE A 132 24.33 -25.75 -18.59
CA PHE A 132 24.31 -26.95 -19.45
C PHE A 132 25.15 -26.79 -20.71
N ALA A 133 25.12 -25.62 -21.37
CA ALA A 133 25.95 -25.34 -22.55
C ALA A 133 27.44 -25.43 -22.19
N THR A 134 27.82 -24.88 -21.04
CA THR A 134 29.20 -24.91 -20.54
C THR A 134 29.68 -26.32 -20.29
N TYR A 135 28.87 -27.14 -19.62
CA TYR A 135 29.21 -28.55 -19.43
C TYR A 135 29.38 -29.26 -20.78
N ALA A 136 28.48 -29.04 -21.74
CA ALA A 136 28.56 -29.66 -23.06
C ALA A 136 29.79 -29.22 -23.88
N LEU A 137 30.28 -27.98 -23.69
CA LEU A 137 31.45 -27.43 -24.36
C LEU A 137 32.78 -27.86 -23.73
N PHE A 138 32.88 -27.88 -22.41
CA PHE A 138 34.12 -28.16 -21.68
C PHE A 138 34.35 -29.65 -21.41
N ARG A 139 33.39 -30.52 -21.71
CA ARG A 139 33.55 -31.95 -21.55
C ARG A 139 34.65 -32.52 -22.47
N PRO A 140 35.67 -33.23 -21.93
CA PRO A 140 36.80 -33.69 -22.70
C PRO A 140 36.34 -34.78 -23.65
N ARG A 141 36.50 -34.52 -24.94
CA ARG A 141 36.15 -35.46 -26.03
C ARG A 141 37.01 -36.73 -26.07
N ASN A 142 38.03 -36.86 -25.19
CA ASN A 142 39.17 -37.76 -25.39
C ASN A 142 39.39 -38.86 -24.32
N LEU A 143 38.45 -39.17 -23.41
CA LEU A 143 38.72 -40.12 -22.30
C LEU A 143 37.89 -41.41 -22.24
N ARG A 144 36.99 -41.70 -23.19
CA ARG A 144 36.32 -43.02 -23.34
C ARG A 144 36.06 -43.36 -24.82
N PRO A 145 35.96 -44.65 -25.21
CA PRO A 145 35.90 -45.07 -26.62
C PRO A 145 34.61 -44.71 -27.38
N ARG A 146 33.66 -44.00 -26.75
CA ARG A 146 32.46 -43.47 -27.41
C ARG A 146 32.58 -41.95 -27.54
N ARG A 147 32.77 -41.46 -28.77
CA ARG A 147 32.66 -40.02 -29.09
C ARG A 147 31.22 -39.57 -28.82
N VAL A 148 30.99 -38.92 -27.70
CA VAL A 148 29.72 -38.27 -27.42
C VAL A 148 29.83 -36.83 -27.95
N GLY A 149 29.08 -36.51 -29.00
CA GLY A 149 28.99 -35.13 -29.51
C GLY A 149 28.32 -34.19 -28.49
N VAL A 150 28.33 -32.88 -28.75
CA VAL A 150 27.68 -31.87 -27.90
C VAL A 150 26.24 -32.24 -27.50
N PRO A 151 25.38 -32.76 -28.41
CA PRO A 151 24.03 -33.21 -28.03
C PRO A 151 24.03 -34.35 -27.02
N GLY A 152 24.93 -35.33 -27.16
CA GLY A 152 25.01 -36.43 -26.21
C GLY A 152 25.61 -36.02 -24.86
N ALA A 153 26.49 -35.03 -24.83
CA ALA A 153 27.01 -34.47 -23.58
C ALA A 153 25.90 -33.77 -22.78
N PHE A 154 25.02 -33.05 -23.48
CA PHE A 154 23.81 -32.46 -22.91
C PHE A 154 22.88 -33.52 -22.33
N VAL A 155 22.56 -34.58 -23.11
CA VAL A 155 21.68 -35.67 -22.66
C VAL A 155 22.25 -36.38 -21.42
N GLU A 156 23.56 -36.63 -21.37
CA GLU A 156 24.16 -37.25 -20.20
C GLU A 156 24.13 -36.33 -18.97
N GLY A 157 24.39 -35.03 -19.15
CA GLY A 157 24.22 -34.04 -18.08
C GLY A 157 22.79 -34.03 -17.55
N ALA A 158 21.80 -34.05 -18.45
CA ALA A 158 20.38 -34.07 -18.09
C ALA A 158 20.00 -35.35 -17.34
N LEU A 159 20.42 -36.53 -17.83
CA LEU A 159 20.16 -37.82 -17.17
C LEU A 159 20.85 -37.92 -15.80
N GLY A 160 22.09 -37.42 -15.67
CA GLY A 160 22.80 -37.36 -14.40
C GLY A 160 22.10 -36.46 -13.38
N THR A 161 21.62 -35.31 -13.82
CA THR A 161 20.81 -34.39 -13.00
C THR A 161 19.47 -35.00 -12.61
N LEU A 162 18.73 -35.61 -13.54
CA LEU A 162 17.47 -36.31 -13.26
C LEU A 162 17.69 -37.42 -12.22
N GLY A 163 18.72 -38.25 -12.41
CA GLY A 163 19.05 -39.34 -11.47
C GLY A 163 19.32 -38.84 -10.04
N ARG A 164 19.92 -37.65 -9.88
CA ARG A 164 20.09 -37.04 -8.55
C ARG A 164 18.82 -36.37 -8.02
N LEU A 165 18.01 -35.75 -8.87
CA LEU A 165 16.75 -35.11 -8.47
C LEU A 165 15.75 -36.11 -7.90
N PHE A 166 15.78 -37.38 -8.33
CA PHE A 166 14.93 -38.45 -7.77
C PHE A 166 15.49 -39.11 -6.49
N THR A 167 16.59 -38.62 -5.92
CA THR A 167 17.04 -39.03 -4.59
C THR A 167 16.28 -38.26 -3.51
N PRO A 168 16.21 -38.70 -2.23
CA PRO A 168 15.57 -37.94 -1.17
C PRO A 168 16.10 -36.51 -1.04
N ALA A 169 17.42 -36.31 -1.15
CA ALA A 169 18.03 -34.99 -1.14
C ALA A 169 17.66 -34.16 -2.39
N GLY A 170 17.60 -34.80 -3.56
CA GLY A 170 17.16 -34.15 -4.79
C GLY A 170 15.70 -33.70 -4.77
N LEU A 171 14.82 -34.51 -4.19
CA LEU A 171 13.41 -34.18 -4.01
C LEU A 171 13.22 -33.00 -3.05
N LEU A 172 14.02 -32.91 -1.99
CA LEU A 172 14.04 -31.75 -1.09
C LEU A 172 14.52 -30.48 -1.80
N ILE A 173 15.55 -30.57 -2.64
CA ILE A 173 16.03 -29.43 -3.45
C ILE A 173 14.95 -29.01 -4.44
N LEU A 174 14.25 -29.97 -5.07
CA LEU A 174 13.18 -29.68 -6.01
C LEU A 174 11.99 -29.01 -5.32
N ALA A 175 11.59 -29.52 -4.14
CA ALA A 175 10.55 -28.90 -3.33
C ALA A 175 10.91 -27.47 -2.90
N PHE A 176 12.17 -27.26 -2.46
CA PHE A 176 12.68 -25.94 -2.14
C PHE A 176 12.64 -25.02 -3.38
N PHE A 177 13.11 -25.51 -4.54
CA PHE A 177 13.16 -24.75 -5.78
C PHE A 177 11.80 -24.20 -6.23
N PHE A 178 10.73 -24.96 -6.05
CA PHE A 178 9.37 -24.52 -6.37
C PHE A 178 8.71 -23.63 -5.31
N THR A 179 9.35 -23.43 -4.15
CA THR A 179 8.78 -22.64 -3.04
C THR A 179 8.42 -21.20 -3.44
N PRO A 180 9.27 -20.40 -4.11
CA PRO A 180 8.92 -19.04 -4.53
C PRO A 180 7.66 -18.98 -5.41
N LEU A 181 7.49 -19.95 -6.31
CA LEU A 181 6.34 -20.03 -7.20
C LEU A 181 5.05 -20.30 -6.44
N VAL A 182 5.10 -21.24 -5.48
CA VAL A 182 3.97 -21.57 -4.61
C VAL A 182 3.61 -20.38 -3.72
N MET A 183 4.61 -19.73 -3.11
CA MET A 183 4.39 -18.53 -2.29
C MET A 183 3.82 -17.38 -3.10
N GLY A 184 4.33 -17.13 -4.31
CA GLY A 184 3.76 -16.13 -5.23
C GLY A 184 2.28 -16.42 -5.53
N LYS A 185 1.93 -17.67 -5.85
CA LYS A 185 0.53 -18.06 -6.06
C LYS A 185 -0.33 -17.82 -4.81
N LEU A 186 0.15 -18.19 -3.63
CA LEU A 186 -0.55 -17.98 -2.37
C LEU A 186 -0.73 -16.50 -2.04
N PHE A 187 0.25 -15.66 -2.34
CA PHE A 187 0.17 -14.22 -2.15
C PHE A 187 -0.98 -13.58 -2.93
N TYR A 188 -1.25 -14.03 -4.17
CA TYR A 188 -2.36 -13.50 -4.95
C TYR A 188 -3.71 -14.18 -4.66
N SER A 189 -3.70 -15.46 -4.31
CA SER A 189 -4.93 -16.22 -4.09
C SER A 189 -5.44 -16.14 -2.64
N ASN A 190 -4.62 -15.67 -1.70
CA ASN A 190 -4.95 -15.63 -0.29
C ASN A 190 -4.49 -14.31 0.36
N ARG A 191 -5.47 -13.46 0.70
CA ARG A 191 -5.26 -12.16 1.36
C ARG A 191 -4.49 -12.26 2.68
N GLN A 192 -4.81 -13.24 3.53
CA GLN A 192 -4.14 -13.40 4.83
C GLN A 192 -2.66 -13.77 4.66
N PHE A 193 -2.36 -14.63 3.67
CA PHE A 193 -0.97 -14.95 3.33
C PHE A 193 -0.25 -13.71 2.78
N ALA A 194 -0.92 -12.92 1.94
CA ALA A 194 -0.37 -11.67 1.42
C ALA A 194 -0.03 -10.68 2.54
N ASP A 195 -0.94 -10.51 3.51
CA ASP A 195 -0.76 -9.64 4.67
C ASP A 195 0.40 -10.14 5.56
N MET A 196 0.48 -11.45 5.81
CA MET A 196 1.57 -12.07 6.56
C MET A 196 2.94 -11.86 5.91
N ILE A 197 3.05 -12.14 4.61
CA ILE A 197 4.31 -11.94 3.86
C ILE A 197 4.67 -10.47 3.82
N THR A 198 3.70 -9.59 3.62
CA THR A 198 3.89 -8.13 3.68
C THR A 198 4.47 -7.71 5.03
N HIS A 199 3.90 -8.20 6.14
CA HIS A 199 4.39 -7.92 7.47
C HIS A 199 5.83 -8.43 7.68
N LEU A 200 6.11 -9.68 7.29
CA LEU A 200 7.45 -10.27 7.41
C LEU A 200 8.49 -9.43 6.64
N ARG A 201 8.16 -9.01 5.42
CA ARG A 201 9.04 -8.18 4.59
C ARG A 201 9.32 -6.82 5.18
N VAL A 202 8.33 -6.17 5.78
CA VAL A 202 8.54 -4.89 6.47
C VAL A 202 9.54 -5.05 7.62
N VAL A 203 9.33 -6.07 8.45
CA VAL A 203 10.20 -6.33 9.61
C VAL A 203 11.63 -6.62 9.18
N LEU A 204 11.80 -7.33 8.07
CA LEU A 204 13.12 -7.70 7.54
C LEU A 204 13.75 -6.62 6.66
N SER A 205 12.95 -5.76 6.03
CA SER A 205 13.44 -4.62 5.26
C SER A 205 14.06 -3.61 6.21
N ALA A 206 15.29 -3.20 5.95
CA ALA A 206 15.97 -2.20 6.76
C ALA A 206 15.09 -0.94 6.87
N ARG A 207 14.82 -0.49 8.10
CA ARG A 207 14.30 0.87 8.32
C ARG A 207 15.28 1.83 7.67
N ALA A 208 14.77 2.92 7.08
CA ALA A 208 15.65 3.99 6.63
C ALA A 208 16.60 4.36 7.79
N ASP A 209 17.90 4.43 7.52
CA ASP A 209 18.89 4.94 8.48
C ASP A 209 18.59 6.43 8.70
N SER A 210 17.63 6.69 9.57
CA SER A 210 17.02 7.99 9.78
C SER A 210 16.61 8.16 11.23
N ASP A 211 16.92 9.33 11.78
CA ASP A 211 16.56 9.71 13.14
C ASP A 211 15.07 10.10 13.28
N TRP A 212 14.31 10.13 12.18
CA TRP A 212 12.89 10.50 12.18
C TRP A 212 11.99 9.34 12.62
N VAL A 213 11.05 9.66 13.49
CA VAL A 213 10.00 8.75 13.94
C VAL A 213 8.63 9.40 13.82
N LEU A 214 7.60 8.56 13.91
CA LEU A 214 6.22 8.99 14.09
C LEU A 214 5.76 8.63 15.48
N VAL A 215 5.15 9.60 16.17
CA VAL A 215 4.61 9.45 17.52
C VAL A 215 3.15 9.86 17.54
N ASN A 216 2.30 9.29 18.40
CA ASN A 216 0.91 9.73 18.45
C ASN A 216 0.83 11.22 18.84
N ALA A 217 0.16 12.02 18.02
CA ALA A 217 0.12 13.48 18.18
C ALA A 217 -0.63 13.94 19.45
N PHE A 218 -1.42 13.05 20.04
CA PHE A 218 -2.22 13.22 21.24
C PHE A 218 -1.84 12.24 22.36
N GLY A 219 -0.68 11.58 22.26
CA GLY A 219 -0.23 10.55 23.20
C GLY A 219 -0.85 9.17 22.97
N SER A 220 -2.18 9.04 23.04
CA SER A 220 -2.86 7.75 22.86
C SER A 220 -4.24 7.82 22.20
N GLN A 221 -4.69 9.01 21.76
CA GLN A 221 -6.00 9.19 21.15
C GLN A 221 -6.11 8.37 19.86
N LYS A 222 -7.23 7.67 19.71
CA LYS A 222 -7.58 6.93 18.50
C LYS A 222 -8.83 7.51 17.84
N PHE A 223 -8.97 7.23 16.55
CA PHE A 223 -10.03 7.72 15.67
C PHE A 223 -10.55 6.58 14.79
N ARG A 224 -11.80 6.68 14.33
CA ARG A 224 -12.38 5.75 13.35
C ARG A 224 -12.02 6.19 11.94
N GLN A 225 -11.02 5.55 11.35
CA GLN A 225 -10.58 5.83 9.97
C GLN A 225 -10.41 7.33 9.68
N PRO A 226 -9.51 8.04 10.41
CA PRO A 226 -9.29 9.46 10.16
C PRO A 226 -8.70 9.67 8.75
N MET A 227 -9.32 10.57 8.00
CA MET A 227 -8.96 10.88 6.61
C MET A 227 -8.07 12.11 6.51
N LEU A 228 -8.32 13.09 7.36
CA LEU A 228 -7.64 14.38 7.39
C LEU A 228 -7.74 15.01 8.77
N ALA A 229 -6.62 15.56 9.25
CA ALA A 229 -6.54 16.34 10.48
C ALA A 229 -5.84 17.68 10.22
N LYS A 230 -6.54 18.81 10.40
CA LYS A 230 -5.95 20.15 10.21
C LYS A 230 -6.49 21.18 11.20
N GLN A 231 -5.78 22.29 11.34
CA GLN A 231 -6.24 23.45 12.13
C GLN A 231 -7.24 24.29 11.34
N ALA A 232 -8.05 25.07 12.06
CA ALA A 232 -8.82 26.15 11.44
C ALA A 232 -7.89 27.24 10.86
N PRO A 233 -8.35 27.98 9.83
CA PRO A 233 -7.65 29.17 9.34
C PRO A 233 -7.30 30.12 10.50
N GLY A 234 -6.07 30.63 10.51
CA GLY A 234 -5.57 31.46 11.61
C GLY A 234 -4.93 30.70 12.79
N GLY A 235 -4.99 29.36 12.79
CA GLY A 235 -4.18 28.52 13.70
C GLY A 235 -4.79 28.33 15.09
N SER A 236 -5.99 27.74 15.17
CA SER A 236 -6.61 27.34 16.45
C SER A 236 -5.73 26.36 17.24
N GLY A 237 -5.83 26.39 18.57
CA GLY A 237 -5.23 25.36 19.43
C GLY A 237 -5.83 23.96 19.23
N ASP A 238 -7.01 23.85 18.61
CA ASP A 238 -7.69 22.58 18.33
C ASP A 238 -7.38 22.06 16.92
N LEU A 239 -7.49 20.73 16.76
CA LEU A 239 -7.50 20.05 15.47
C LEU A 239 -8.90 19.61 15.08
N TYR A 240 -9.21 19.74 13.80
CA TYR A 240 -10.42 19.25 13.16
C TYR A 240 -10.09 17.96 12.43
N VAL A 241 -10.70 16.85 12.85
CA VAL A 241 -10.41 15.50 12.35
C VAL A 241 -11.65 14.97 11.63
N LEU A 242 -11.52 14.73 10.33
CA LEU A 242 -12.56 14.09 9.52
C LEU A 242 -12.37 12.58 9.57
N GLU A 243 -13.38 11.87 10.08
CA GLU A 243 -13.46 10.42 10.06
C GLU A 243 -14.22 9.95 8.81
N ARG A 244 -13.69 8.93 8.14
CA ARG A 244 -14.23 8.37 6.89
C ARG A 244 -15.69 7.95 6.99
N GLU A 245 -16.12 7.57 8.19
CA GLU A 245 -17.47 7.11 8.51
C GLU A 245 -18.52 8.24 8.63
N GLY A 246 -18.16 9.50 8.36
CA GLY A 246 -19.15 10.59 8.29
C GLY A 246 -19.09 11.63 9.41
N ARG A 247 -18.07 11.61 10.27
CA ARG A 247 -17.99 12.51 11.42
C ARG A 247 -16.86 13.51 11.29
N LEU A 248 -17.14 14.78 11.60
CA LEU A 248 -16.13 15.82 11.79
C LEU A 248 -16.00 16.12 13.27
N LEU A 249 -14.80 15.91 13.81
CA LEU A 249 -14.50 16.07 15.22
C LEU A 249 -13.65 17.31 15.45
N ARG A 250 -13.85 18.00 16.59
CA ARG A 250 -12.91 18.97 17.15
C ARG A 250 -12.22 18.34 18.36
N VAL A 251 -10.90 18.36 18.35
CA VAL A 251 -10.06 17.72 19.37
C VAL A 251 -9.06 18.73 19.92
N PRO A 252 -8.98 18.91 21.25
CA PRO A 252 -7.95 19.76 21.83
C PRO A 252 -6.54 19.25 21.51
N TYR A 253 -5.66 20.12 21.02
CA TYR A 253 -4.28 19.79 20.67
C TYR A 253 -3.30 20.66 21.48
N PRO A 254 -2.15 20.13 21.93
CA PRO A 254 -1.60 18.78 21.75
C PRO A 254 -2.06 17.76 22.79
N LYS A 255 -2.80 18.18 23.82
CA LYS A 255 -3.10 17.35 24.99
C LYS A 255 -4.07 16.20 24.70
N GLY A 256 -4.84 16.28 23.62
CA GLY A 256 -6.00 15.41 23.41
C GLY A 256 -7.13 15.75 24.39
N GLY A 257 -8.06 14.83 24.54
CA GLY A 257 -9.26 14.99 25.34
C GLY A 257 -10.47 14.40 24.62
N GLU A 258 -11.64 14.51 25.24
CA GLU A 258 -12.87 13.99 24.65
C GLU A 258 -13.21 14.75 23.36
N PRO A 259 -13.24 14.07 22.18
CA PRO A 259 -13.55 14.73 20.93
C PRO A 259 -14.97 15.30 20.94
N THR A 260 -15.13 16.55 20.51
CA THR A 260 -16.45 17.13 20.26
C THR A 260 -16.87 16.80 18.83
N VAL A 261 -18.00 16.11 18.65
CA VAL A 261 -18.59 15.94 17.32
C VAL A 261 -19.20 17.27 16.87
N LEU A 262 -18.80 17.78 15.71
CA LEU A 262 -19.32 19.02 15.12
C LEU A 262 -20.34 18.73 14.01
N LEU A 263 -20.12 17.66 13.25
CA LEU A 263 -20.99 17.21 12.17
C LEU A 263 -21.05 15.69 12.20
N ASP A 264 -22.25 15.15 12.06
CA ASP A 264 -22.47 13.72 11.86
C ASP A 264 -23.40 13.48 10.66
N ILE A 265 -22.82 12.97 9.58
CA ILE A 265 -23.52 12.55 8.37
C ILE A 265 -23.40 11.04 8.15
N HIS A 266 -23.14 10.27 9.22
CA HIS A 266 -22.98 8.82 9.14
C HIS A 266 -24.14 8.14 8.41
N ASP A 267 -25.38 8.53 8.71
CA ASP A 267 -26.58 7.95 8.09
C ASP A 267 -26.72 8.25 6.58
N LYS A 268 -26.01 9.28 6.07
CA LYS A 268 -25.94 9.58 4.63
C LYS A 268 -24.87 8.75 3.94
N VAL A 269 -23.83 8.36 4.68
CA VAL A 269 -22.64 7.68 4.17
C VAL A 269 -22.82 6.17 4.29
N GLY A 270 -22.49 5.42 3.23
CA GLY A 270 -22.55 3.96 3.30
C GLY A 270 -21.38 3.36 4.10
N PRO A 271 -21.38 2.05 4.36
CA PRO A 271 -20.24 1.35 4.95
C PRO A 271 -18.94 1.68 4.21
N ALA A 272 -17.87 1.98 4.95
CA ALA A 272 -16.58 2.36 4.38
C ALA A 272 -15.91 1.16 3.68
N GLU A 273 -16.07 1.10 2.36
CA GLU A 273 -15.56 0.09 1.45
C GLU A 273 -14.86 0.75 0.24
N ILE A 274 -13.75 0.16 -0.21
CA ILE A 274 -13.01 0.65 -1.40
C ILE A 274 -12.52 2.10 -1.19
N GLU A 275 -13.08 3.08 -1.89
CA GLU A 275 -12.76 4.52 -1.82
C GLU A 275 -13.96 5.39 -1.41
N ASN A 276 -15.06 4.81 -0.90
CA ASN A 276 -16.21 5.59 -0.45
C ASN A 276 -16.01 6.15 0.97
N GLY A 277 -16.93 7.00 1.41
CA GLY A 277 -16.90 7.63 2.74
C GLY A 277 -16.83 9.15 2.62
N THR A 278 -16.54 9.84 3.71
CA THR A 278 -16.02 11.21 3.64
C THR A 278 -14.55 11.15 3.26
N LEU A 279 -14.11 12.01 2.35
CA LEU A 279 -12.75 11.93 1.78
C LEU A 279 -11.94 13.19 2.02
N GLY A 280 -12.56 14.36 2.07
CA GLY A 280 -11.87 15.62 2.33
C GLY A 280 -12.81 16.69 2.84
N PHE A 281 -12.24 17.70 3.49
CA PHE A 281 -12.99 18.86 3.95
C PHE A 281 -12.14 20.13 3.89
N ALA A 282 -12.80 21.28 3.81
CA ALA A 282 -12.19 22.59 4.02
C ALA A 282 -13.09 23.45 4.90
N LEU A 283 -12.48 24.16 5.85
CA LEU A 283 -13.15 25.22 6.60
C LEU A 283 -13.03 26.51 5.79
N HIS A 284 -14.10 27.31 5.74
CA HIS A 284 -14.08 28.58 5.01
C HIS A 284 -12.95 29.50 5.52
N PRO A 285 -12.31 30.35 4.68
CA PRO A 285 -11.29 31.30 5.14
C PRO A 285 -11.75 32.30 6.21
N GLU A 286 -13.07 32.46 6.40
CA GLU A 286 -13.68 33.25 7.46
C GLU A 286 -14.05 32.44 8.71
N PHE A 287 -13.84 31.12 8.71
CA PHE A 287 -14.19 30.25 9.82
C PHE A 287 -13.57 30.74 11.14
N GLY A 288 -14.38 30.83 12.19
CA GLY A 288 -14.00 31.35 13.50
C GLY A 288 -13.89 32.87 13.61
N LYS A 289 -14.09 33.64 12.53
CA LYS A 289 -14.12 35.11 12.59
C LYS A 289 -15.49 35.60 13.04
N ALA A 290 -15.56 36.16 14.24
CA ALA A 290 -16.81 36.66 14.82
C ALA A 290 -17.50 37.67 13.88
N GLY A 291 -18.79 37.44 13.58
CA GLY A 291 -19.60 38.32 12.74
C GLY A 291 -19.39 38.17 11.23
N ALA A 292 -18.50 37.29 10.78
CA ALA A 292 -18.33 37.01 9.35
C ALA A 292 -19.48 36.12 8.82
N PRO A 293 -19.94 36.31 7.56
CA PRO A 293 -21.03 35.54 6.98
C PRO A 293 -20.77 34.02 6.98
N HIS A 294 -19.52 33.61 6.76
CA HIS A 294 -19.12 32.21 6.65
C HIS A 294 -18.30 31.76 7.86
N ALA A 295 -18.57 32.32 9.04
CA ALA A 295 -17.82 32.04 10.27
C ALA A 295 -17.90 30.58 10.75
N ASN A 296 -18.90 29.82 10.28
CA ASN A 296 -19.16 28.45 10.71
C ASN A 296 -19.19 27.44 9.56
N ASP A 297 -18.90 27.89 8.33
CA ASP A 297 -19.07 27.06 7.13
C ASP A 297 -17.94 26.04 6.99
N VAL A 298 -18.33 24.78 6.77
CA VAL A 298 -17.44 23.70 6.34
C VAL A 298 -17.93 23.10 5.02
N TYR A 299 -16.99 22.76 4.15
CA TYR A 299 -17.24 22.07 2.89
C TYR A 299 -16.70 20.66 3.00
N VAL A 300 -17.52 19.65 2.72
CA VAL A 300 -17.17 18.23 2.84
C VAL A 300 -17.41 17.53 1.52
N TYR A 301 -16.42 16.77 1.06
CA TYR A 301 -16.56 15.84 -0.05
C TYR A 301 -16.78 14.42 0.47
N TYR A 302 -17.90 13.80 0.10
CA TYR A 302 -18.30 12.49 0.62
C TYR A 302 -19.13 11.69 -0.37
N THR A 303 -19.16 10.38 -0.20
CA THR A 303 -20.07 9.50 -0.93
C THR A 303 -21.34 9.26 -0.11
N ALA A 304 -22.48 9.75 -0.61
CA ALA A 304 -23.79 9.37 -0.12
C ALA A 304 -24.22 8.01 -0.69
N VAL A 305 -24.86 7.17 0.13
CA VAL A 305 -25.37 5.86 -0.31
C VAL A 305 -26.86 5.76 0.01
N LYS A 306 -27.69 5.63 -1.04
CA LYS A 306 -29.14 5.45 -0.92
C LYS A 306 -29.62 4.38 -1.89
N ASP A 307 -30.33 3.38 -1.40
CA ASP A 307 -30.90 2.28 -2.21
C ASP A 307 -29.85 1.62 -3.13
N LYS A 308 -28.63 1.40 -2.61
CA LYS A 308 -27.42 0.91 -3.32
C LYS A 308 -26.83 1.84 -4.38
N THR A 309 -27.45 3.00 -4.62
CA THR A 309 -26.90 4.06 -5.47
C THR A 309 -25.86 4.85 -4.67
N GLN A 310 -24.72 5.13 -5.28
CA GLN A 310 -23.63 5.89 -4.66
C GLN A 310 -23.42 7.20 -5.42
N ILE A 311 -23.48 8.33 -4.72
CA ILE A 311 -23.33 9.67 -5.29
C ILE A 311 -22.23 10.38 -4.53
N ASN A 312 -21.25 10.94 -5.22
CA ASN A 312 -20.25 11.80 -4.59
C ASN A 312 -20.79 13.22 -4.49
N HIS A 313 -20.86 13.73 -3.28
CA HIS A 313 -21.30 15.08 -2.96
C HIS A 313 -20.12 15.95 -2.56
N LEU A 314 -20.14 17.20 -3.02
CA LEU A 314 -19.52 18.32 -2.35
C LEU A 314 -20.65 19.15 -1.73
N SER A 315 -20.69 19.23 -0.41
CA SER A 315 -21.75 19.98 0.29
C SER A 315 -21.16 20.94 1.32
N ARG A 316 -21.86 22.05 1.53
CA ARG A 316 -21.63 23.00 2.63
C ARG A 316 -22.52 22.66 3.83
N PHE A 317 -21.97 22.78 5.02
CA PHE A 317 -22.68 22.63 6.30
C PHE A 317 -22.34 23.79 7.24
N ASP A 318 -23.29 24.20 8.07
CA ASP A 318 -23.14 25.20 9.14
C ASP A 318 -22.85 24.51 10.48
N LEU A 319 -21.61 24.60 10.96
CA LEU A 319 -21.19 24.04 12.25
C LEU A 319 -21.69 24.86 13.47
N GLY A 320 -22.31 26.02 13.23
CA GLY A 320 -22.91 26.91 14.22
C GLY A 320 -24.38 26.60 14.52
N ALA A 321 -24.98 25.62 13.83
CA ALA A 321 -26.39 25.25 13.96
C ALA A 321 -26.79 24.68 15.35
N GLY A 322 -25.87 24.59 16.30
CA GLY A 322 -26.12 24.30 17.71
C GLY A 322 -26.02 22.83 18.12
N SER A 323 -26.11 21.89 17.17
CA SER A 323 -25.88 20.46 17.41
C SER A 323 -25.38 19.74 16.13
N PRO A 324 -24.75 18.55 16.24
CA PRO A 324 -24.34 17.78 15.07
C PRO A 324 -25.49 17.42 14.11
N GLU A 325 -26.67 17.16 14.65
CA GLU A 325 -27.87 16.88 13.86
C GLU A 325 -28.36 18.12 13.11
N ALA A 326 -28.41 19.28 13.80
CA ALA A 326 -28.77 20.54 13.15
C ALA A 326 -27.75 20.94 12.07
N ALA A 327 -26.45 20.70 12.31
CA ALA A 327 -25.40 20.89 11.32
C ALA A 327 -25.61 19.95 10.12
N SER A 328 -25.93 18.67 10.33
CA SER A 328 -26.25 17.70 9.27
C SER A 328 -27.47 18.11 8.44
N ASN A 329 -28.49 18.69 9.08
CA ASN A 329 -29.71 19.19 8.42
C ASN A 329 -29.52 20.54 7.70
N SER A 330 -28.41 21.25 7.96
CA SER A 330 -28.07 22.51 7.27
C SER A 330 -27.47 22.32 5.87
N GLU A 331 -27.34 21.06 5.41
CA GLU A 331 -26.68 20.70 4.16
C GLU A 331 -27.16 21.55 2.98
N GLN A 332 -26.21 22.15 2.27
CA GLN A 332 -26.41 22.68 0.93
C GLN A 332 -25.49 21.97 -0.05
N SER A 333 -26.08 21.23 -0.98
CA SER A 333 -25.33 20.47 -1.99
C SER A 333 -24.82 21.39 -3.08
N LEU A 334 -23.48 21.50 -3.23
CA LEU A 334 -22.84 22.29 -4.28
C LEU A 334 -22.71 21.50 -5.58
N LEU A 335 -22.21 20.27 -5.47
CA LEU A 335 -22.07 19.32 -6.57
C LEU A 335 -22.53 17.94 -6.09
N ALA A 336 -23.28 17.24 -6.92
CA ALA A 336 -23.59 15.84 -6.71
C ALA A 336 -23.35 15.09 -8.01
N LEU A 337 -22.35 14.20 -8.03
CA LEU A 337 -21.95 13.44 -9.21
C LEU A 337 -22.19 11.95 -8.97
N GLU A 338 -22.93 11.30 -9.87
CA GLU A 338 -23.11 9.86 -9.86
C GLU A 338 -21.74 9.18 -9.89
N ARG A 339 -21.50 8.26 -8.95
CA ARG A 339 -20.25 7.52 -8.88
C ARG A 339 -20.30 6.32 -9.83
N GLU A 340 -19.19 6.08 -10.51
CA GLU A 340 -19.07 4.93 -11.40
C GLU A 340 -19.22 3.61 -10.64
N ALA A 341 -19.81 2.61 -11.29
CA ALA A 341 -20.14 1.32 -10.67
C ALA A 341 -18.92 0.56 -10.13
N SER A 342 -17.72 0.86 -10.65
CA SER A 342 -16.46 0.29 -10.14
C SER A 342 -16.16 0.71 -8.70
N GLY A 343 -16.64 1.88 -8.29
CA GLY A 343 -16.35 2.45 -6.98
C GLY A 343 -14.92 2.97 -6.83
N PHE A 344 -14.13 3.11 -7.89
CA PHE A 344 -12.75 3.58 -7.78
C PHE A 344 -12.58 4.98 -8.39
N HIS A 345 -11.54 5.67 -7.91
CA HIS A 345 -11.05 6.98 -8.36
C HIS A 345 -12.01 8.13 -8.11
N ASN A 346 -12.28 8.34 -6.82
CA ASN A 346 -13.13 9.44 -6.38
C ASN A 346 -12.39 10.78 -6.24
N GLY A 347 -11.07 10.77 -6.12
CA GLY A 347 -10.28 11.94 -5.70
C GLY A 347 -10.64 12.34 -4.27
N GLY A 348 -11.03 13.61 -4.09
CA GLY A 348 -11.70 14.06 -2.88
C GLY A 348 -10.90 14.99 -1.96
N SER A 349 -9.80 15.56 -2.44
CA SER A 349 -9.17 16.71 -1.77
C SER A 349 -10.04 17.96 -1.95
N VAL A 350 -10.18 18.75 -0.90
CA VAL A 350 -10.94 20.00 -0.86
C VAL A 350 -10.11 21.04 -0.13
N GLU A 351 -9.70 22.12 -0.80
CA GLU A 351 -8.88 23.17 -0.19
C GLU A 351 -9.24 24.55 -0.75
N PHE A 352 -9.14 25.59 0.08
CA PHE A 352 -9.21 26.97 -0.40
C PHE A 352 -7.87 27.41 -0.98
N GLY A 353 -7.92 28.02 -2.16
CA GLY A 353 -6.77 28.64 -2.78
C GLY A 353 -6.36 29.94 -2.09
N PRO A 354 -5.13 30.43 -2.37
CA PRO A 354 -4.67 31.72 -1.87
C PRO A 354 -5.46 32.91 -2.45
N ASP A 355 -6.27 32.67 -3.47
CA ASP A 355 -7.20 33.59 -4.11
C ASP A 355 -8.61 33.59 -3.48
N GLY A 356 -8.87 32.72 -2.50
CA GLY A 356 -10.14 32.67 -1.78
C GLY A 356 -11.21 31.77 -2.41
N TYR A 357 -10.93 31.14 -3.55
CA TYR A 357 -11.85 30.19 -4.19
C TYR A 357 -11.65 28.77 -3.68
N LEU A 358 -12.67 27.93 -3.83
CA LEU A 358 -12.64 26.53 -3.43
C LEU A 358 -12.11 25.67 -4.57
N TYR A 359 -11.10 24.85 -4.29
CA TYR A 359 -10.53 23.88 -5.20
C TYR A 359 -10.93 22.48 -4.78
N VAL A 360 -11.32 21.64 -5.74
CA VAL A 360 -11.80 20.27 -5.46
C VAL A 360 -11.24 19.29 -6.48
N ALA A 361 -10.68 18.20 -5.99
CA ALA A 361 -10.12 17.14 -6.82
C ALA A 361 -11.17 16.06 -7.10
N PHE A 362 -11.31 15.70 -8.38
CA PHE A 362 -12.16 14.62 -8.85
C PHE A 362 -11.33 13.62 -9.64
N GLY A 363 -11.38 12.35 -9.25
CA GLY A 363 -10.78 11.27 -10.05
C GLY A 363 -11.56 10.99 -11.34
N GLU A 364 -10.96 10.20 -12.23
CA GLU A 364 -11.48 9.91 -13.57
C GLU A 364 -12.58 8.84 -13.62
N GLY A 365 -12.75 8.04 -12.56
CA GLY A 365 -13.85 7.06 -12.46
C GLY A 365 -13.63 5.72 -13.20
N LEU A 366 -12.41 5.40 -13.63
CA LEU A 366 -11.97 4.12 -14.19
C LEU A 366 -12.53 3.71 -15.56
N ARG A 367 -12.80 4.69 -16.43
CA ARG A 367 -13.35 4.54 -17.81
C ARG A 367 -14.87 4.51 -17.88
N ILE A 368 -15.44 5.70 -17.90
CA ILE A 368 -16.86 5.98 -18.06
C ILE A 368 -17.32 5.55 -19.47
N PRO A 369 -18.22 4.56 -19.61
CA PRO A 369 -18.68 4.13 -20.93
C PRO A 369 -19.55 5.17 -21.63
N LYS A 370 -20.28 6.00 -20.87
CA LYS A 370 -21.36 6.88 -21.36
C LYS A 370 -20.94 8.33 -21.63
N PHE A 371 -20.05 8.89 -20.83
CA PHE A 371 -19.64 10.30 -20.91
C PHE A 371 -18.13 10.38 -20.85
N LYS A 372 -17.51 10.93 -21.89
CA LYS A 372 -16.03 10.88 -22.03
C LYS A 372 -15.41 12.26 -22.24
N GLU A 373 -16.22 13.23 -22.63
CA GLU A 373 -15.72 14.54 -23.02
C GLU A 373 -15.73 15.52 -21.85
N PRO A 374 -14.71 16.39 -21.71
CA PRO A 374 -14.66 17.41 -20.66
C PRO A 374 -15.86 18.37 -20.63
N GLY A 375 -16.61 18.52 -21.74
CA GLY A 375 -17.86 19.29 -21.77
C GLY A 375 -19.05 18.61 -21.07
N GLU A 376 -19.01 17.29 -20.91
CA GLU A 376 -20.16 16.51 -20.42
C GLU A 376 -20.10 16.23 -18.91
N VAL A 377 -18.89 16.06 -18.37
CA VAL A 377 -18.64 15.61 -16.99
C VAL A 377 -17.55 16.42 -16.30
N LEU A 378 -17.46 16.27 -14.98
CA LEU A 378 -16.42 16.86 -14.11
C LEU A 378 -15.58 15.73 -13.47
N ARG A 379 -14.52 15.29 -14.16
CA ARG A 379 -13.72 14.10 -13.78
C ARG A 379 -12.25 14.25 -14.20
N GLY A 380 -11.35 13.52 -13.52
CA GLY A 380 -9.92 13.48 -13.85
C GLY A 380 -9.24 14.85 -13.78
N ALA A 381 -9.55 15.62 -12.74
CA ALA A 381 -9.27 17.05 -12.71
C ALA A 381 -9.25 17.65 -11.30
N ILE A 382 -8.75 18.88 -11.25
CA ILE A 382 -8.98 19.82 -10.15
C ILE A 382 -9.86 20.94 -10.69
N LEU A 383 -10.96 21.20 -9.98
CA LEU A 383 -11.90 22.28 -10.27
C LEU A 383 -11.59 23.51 -9.41
N ARG A 384 -12.03 24.69 -9.87
CA ARG A 384 -11.99 25.94 -9.10
C ARG A 384 -13.34 26.64 -9.20
N ILE A 385 -14.00 26.82 -8.06
CA ILE A 385 -15.34 27.39 -7.95
C ILE A 385 -15.40 28.47 -6.87
N ASP A 386 -16.30 29.43 -7.02
CA ASP A 386 -16.60 30.45 -6.02
C ASP A 386 -17.84 30.09 -5.22
N VAL A 387 -17.64 29.85 -3.93
CA VAL A 387 -18.69 29.49 -2.97
C VAL A 387 -19.26 30.71 -2.24
N ASN A 388 -18.71 31.89 -2.48
CA ASN A 388 -19.20 33.18 -1.98
C ASN A 388 -20.10 33.89 -2.99
N GLU A 389 -20.23 33.35 -4.20
CA GLU A 389 -21.06 33.90 -5.29
C GLU A 389 -20.76 35.39 -5.56
N THR A 390 -19.47 35.73 -5.64
CA THR A 390 -18.99 37.13 -5.65
C THR A 390 -19.52 37.86 -6.89
N PRO A 391 -20.35 38.90 -6.73
CA PRO A 391 -20.95 39.60 -7.86
C PRO A 391 -19.92 40.26 -8.77
N GLY A 392 -20.07 40.09 -10.09
CA GLY A 392 -19.28 40.79 -11.12
C GLY A 392 -17.92 40.16 -11.44
N THR A 393 -17.37 39.31 -10.57
CA THR A 393 -16.12 38.56 -10.83
C THR A 393 -16.37 37.09 -11.16
N THR A 394 -17.61 36.64 -11.03
CA THR A 394 -18.03 35.26 -11.27
C THR A 394 -19.38 35.21 -12.00
N HIS A 395 -19.74 34.05 -12.55
CA HIS A 395 -21.01 33.80 -13.23
C HIS A 395 -21.56 32.40 -12.88
N PRO A 396 -22.89 32.17 -12.95
CA PRO A 396 -23.44 30.83 -12.75
C PRO A 396 -22.94 29.84 -13.81
N PRO A 397 -22.82 28.54 -13.48
CA PRO A 397 -22.57 27.52 -14.49
C PRO A 397 -23.60 27.56 -15.61
N ALA A 398 -23.15 27.44 -16.87
CA ALA A 398 -24.04 27.50 -18.03
C ALA A 398 -25.08 26.35 -18.04
N GLU A 399 -24.65 25.15 -17.63
CA GLU A 399 -25.51 23.96 -17.51
C GLU A 399 -24.93 22.97 -16.48
N PRO A 400 -25.77 22.16 -15.80
CA PRO A 400 -25.27 21.12 -14.89
C PRO A 400 -24.50 20.00 -15.64
N PRO A 401 -23.61 19.26 -14.96
CA PRO A 401 -22.95 18.09 -15.53
C PRO A 401 -23.96 16.99 -15.90
N LYS A 402 -23.74 16.28 -17.01
CA LYS A 402 -24.68 15.24 -17.48
C LYS A 402 -24.81 14.06 -16.51
N ASN A 403 -23.82 13.86 -15.64
CA ASN A 403 -23.79 12.82 -14.62
C ASN A 403 -24.07 13.35 -13.20
N GLY A 404 -24.74 14.49 -13.07
CA GLY A 404 -24.93 15.07 -11.76
C GLY A 404 -25.76 16.34 -11.69
N SER A 405 -25.62 17.06 -10.59
CA SER A 405 -26.19 18.37 -10.37
C SER A 405 -25.11 19.35 -9.88
N ALA A 406 -25.38 20.63 -10.11
CA ALA A 406 -24.57 21.76 -9.69
C ALA A 406 -25.48 22.88 -9.17
N GLY A 407 -25.06 23.57 -8.12
CA GLY A 407 -25.78 24.72 -7.55
C GLY A 407 -25.01 25.34 -6.39
N HIS A 408 -25.45 26.49 -5.88
CA HIS A 408 -24.85 27.15 -4.71
C HIS A 408 -23.34 27.44 -4.83
N TYR A 409 -22.88 27.67 -6.06
CA TYR A 409 -21.56 28.21 -6.40
C TYR A 409 -21.63 28.94 -7.75
N THR A 410 -20.67 29.81 -8.00
CA THR A 410 -20.41 30.44 -9.30
C THR A 410 -19.02 30.10 -9.81
N ILE A 411 -18.78 30.33 -11.09
CA ILE A 411 -17.51 30.07 -11.78
C ILE A 411 -16.74 31.39 -11.86
N PRO A 412 -15.49 31.45 -11.37
CA PRO A 412 -14.64 32.62 -11.56
C PRO A 412 -14.49 32.98 -13.04
N ASN A 413 -14.71 34.25 -13.40
CA ASN A 413 -14.61 34.73 -14.78
C ASN A 413 -13.22 34.56 -15.39
N ASP A 414 -12.20 34.41 -14.54
CA ASP A 414 -10.83 34.17 -14.94
C ASP A 414 -10.46 32.69 -14.99
N ASN A 415 -11.38 31.74 -14.82
CA ASN A 415 -11.08 30.33 -15.04
C ASN A 415 -10.57 30.08 -16.49
N PRO A 416 -9.65 29.11 -16.68
CA PRO A 416 -8.90 28.98 -17.94
C PRO A 416 -9.73 28.61 -19.17
N PHE A 417 -10.93 28.07 -18.98
CA PHE A 417 -11.76 27.53 -20.05
C PHE A 417 -13.10 28.25 -20.22
N VAL A 418 -13.29 29.41 -19.57
CA VAL A 418 -14.49 30.24 -19.70
C VAL A 418 -14.73 30.61 -21.18
N GLY A 419 -15.94 30.35 -21.67
CA GLY A 419 -16.37 30.60 -23.05
C GLY A 419 -15.81 29.62 -24.09
N GLN A 420 -15.06 28.59 -23.69
CA GLN A 420 -14.49 27.63 -24.63
C GLN A 420 -15.47 26.47 -24.91
N PRO A 421 -15.85 26.21 -26.17
CA PRO A 421 -16.78 25.13 -26.49
C PRO A 421 -16.13 23.76 -26.24
N GLY A 422 -16.94 22.80 -25.76
CA GLY A 422 -16.53 21.40 -25.58
C GLY A 422 -15.80 21.09 -24.26
N ILE A 423 -15.68 22.07 -23.36
CA ILE A 423 -15.11 21.91 -22.02
C ILE A 423 -15.94 22.72 -21.01
N ARG A 424 -16.05 22.21 -19.78
CA ARG A 424 -16.71 22.92 -18.69
C ARG A 424 -15.84 24.01 -18.09
N GLU A 425 -16.46 25.08 -17.61
CA GLU A 425 -15.76 26.28 -17.17
C GLU A 425 -15.23 26.15 -15.73
N GLU A 426 -15.67 25.13 -14.99
CA GLU A 426 -15.20 24.79 -13.64
C GLU A 426 -13.76 24.23 -13.61
N TYR A 427 -13.25 23.70 -14.73
CA TYR A 427 -11.93 23.08 -14.77
C TYR A 427 -10.83 24.12 -14.51
N TRP A 428 -9.99 23.87 -13.50
CA TRP A 428 -8.73 24.59 -13.31
C TRP A 428 -7.59 23.89 -14.06
N ALA A 429 -7.54 22.56 -13.96
CA ALA A 429 -6.64 21.68 -14.66
C ALA A 429 -7.31 20.32 -14.90
N LEU A 430 -6.88 19.60 -15.93
CA LEU A 430 -7.46 18.31 -16.35
C LEU A 430 -6.39 17.31 -16.76
N GLY A 431 -6.80 16.09 -17.13
CA GLY A 431 -5.88 15.02 -17.54
C GLY A 431 -5.12 14.40 -16.37
N LEU A 432 -5.66 14.53 -15.16
CA LEU A 432 -5.20 13.82 -13.96
C LEU A 432 -5.98 12.52 -13.84
N ARG A 433 -5.42 11.52 -13.15
CA ARG A 433 -6.11 10.24 -12.96
C ARG A 433 -6.98 10.26 -11.71
N ASN A 434 -6.37 10.31 -10.54
CA ASN A 434 -7.02 10.30 -9.25
C ASN A 434 -6.25 11.22 -8.28
N PRO A 435 -6.32 12.54 -8.48
CA PRO A 435 -5.68 13.51 -7.60
C PRO A 435 -6.27 13.39 -6.18
N TYR A 436 -5.47 12.97 -5.21
CA TYR A 436 -5.99 12.51 -3.91
C TYR A 436 -5.82 13.50 -2.75
N ARG A 437 -4.60 13.99 -2.49
CA ARG A 437 -4.36 15.18 -1.67
C ARG A 437 -3.57 16.20 -2.46
N PHE A 438 -3.99 17.45 -2.31
CA PHE A 438 -3.23 18.57 -2.81
C PHE A 438 -3.23 19.72 -1.81
N THR A 439 -2.20 20.56 -1.87
CA THR A 439 -2.08 21.77 -1.04
C THR A 439 -1.47 22.90 -1.85
N PHE A 440 -1.74 24.14 -1.44
CA PHE A 440 -1.04 25.31 -1.94
C PHE A 440 0.19 25.59 -1.08
N ASP A 441 1.35 25.79 -1.71
CA ASP A 441 2.50 26.33 -1.02
C ASP A 441 2.23 27.79 -0.62
N PRO A 442 2.19 28.12 0.68
CA PRO A 442 1.83 29.46 1.12
C PRO A 442 2.81 30.54 0.65
N GLN A 443 4.05 30.19 0.28
CA GLN A 443 5.04 31.13 -0.23
C GLN A 443 4.95 31.33 -1.74
N THR A 444 5.03 30.24 -2.53
CA THR A 444 5.05 30.34 -4.00
C THR A 444 3.66 30.40 -4.64
N LYS A 445 2.62 30.06 -3.88
CA LYS A 445 1.23 29.93 -4.34
C LYS A 445 0.99 28.81 -5.36
N LEU A 446 1.99 27.95 -5.58
CA LEU A 446 1.87 26.79 -6.44
C LEU A 446 1.05 25.70 -5.76
N LEU A 447 0.19 25.04 -6.54
CA LEU A 447 -0.60 23.89 -6.10
C LEU A 447 0.23 22.62 -6.32
N TRP A 448 0.44 21.84 -5.26
CA TRP A 448 1.13 20.56 -5.30
C TRP A 448 0.16 19.42 -5.03
N ALA A 449 0.13 18.41 -5.90
CA ALA A 449 -0.80 17.29 -5.82
C ALA A 449 -0.08 15.94 -5.94
N GLY A 450 -0.52 14.96 -5.15
CA GLY A 450 -0.30 13.54 -5.45
C GLY A 450 -1.42 13.04 -6.36
N ASP A 451 -1.07 12.45 -7.49
CA ASP A 451 -2.01 11.85 -8.43
C ASP A 451 -1.81 10.33 -8.48
N VAL A 452 -2.82 9.58 -8.01
CA VAL A 452 -2.70 8.12 -7.89
C VAL A 452 -2.71 7.47 -9.26
N GLY A 453 -1.64 6.73 -9.53
CA GLY A 453 -1.32 6.04 -10.78
C GLY A 453 -2.25 4.90 -11.17
N SER A 454 -2.20 4.46 -12.44
CA SER A 454 -2.99 3.32 -12.90
C SER A 454 -2.31 2.00 -12.67
N THR A 455 -1.51 1.59 -13.66
CA THR A 455 -0.94 0.26 -13.70
C THR A 455 0.53 0.32 -13.34
N VAL A 456 1.19 1.43 -13.66
CA VAL A 456 2.66 1.51 -13.64
C VAL A 456 3.18 2.68 -12.84
N TRP A 457 2.59 3.87 -12.85
CA TRP A 457 3.26 5.06 -12.32
C TRP A 457 2.41 5.88 -11.36
N GLU A 458 2.94 6.12 -10.16
CA GLU A 458 2.47 7.15 -9.25
C GLU A 458 3.11 8.50 -9.57
N GLU A 459 2.41 9.61 -9.33
CA GLU A 459 2.86 10.95 -9.76
C GLU A 459 2.76 12.03 -8.67
N VAL A 460 3.79 12.90 -8.62
CA VAL A 460 3.70 14.22 -7.99
C VAL A 460 3.62 15.28 -9.07
N ASN A 461 2.59 16.11 -9.00
CA ASN A 461 2.30 17.16 -9.95
C ASN A 461 2.33 18.55 -9.30
N VAL A 462 2.92 19.52 -9.98
CA VAL A 462 2.66 20.96 -9.74
C VAL A 462 1.53 21.37 -10.67
N VAL A 463 0.35 21.61 -10.10
CA VAL A 463 -0.89 21.86 -10.82
C VAL A 463 -1.05 23.35 -11.13
N GLU A 464 -1.12 23.70 -12.40
CA GLU A 464 -1.25 25.09 -12.85
C GLU A 464 -2.52 25.33 -13.67
N LYS A 465 -2.89 26.61 -13.74
CA LYS A 465 -4.01 27.12 -14.53
C LYS A 465 -3.96 26.63 -15.98
N GLY A 466 -5.02 25.95 -16.42
CA GLY A 466 -5.20 25.56 -17.82
C GLY A 466 -4.26 24.48 -18.31
N ARG A 467 -3.60 23.73 -17.41
CA ARG A 467 -2.73 22.61 -17.78
C ARG A 467 -3.47 21.30 -17.95
N ASN A 468 -2.94 20.45 -18.82
CA ASN A 468 -3.39 19.09 -19.06
C ASN A 468 -2.30 18.07 -18.70
N TYR A 469 -2.59 17.16 -17.77
CA TYR A 469 -1.65 16.16 -17.25
C TYR A 469 -1.66 14.85 -18.04
N GLN A 470 -2.36 14.83 -19.18
CA GLN A 470 -2.24 13.85 -20.26
C GLN A 470 -2.76 12.43 -19.97
N TYR A 471 -3.20 12.12 -18.75
CA TYR A 471 -3.92 10.88 -18.50
C TYR A 471 -5.24 10.85 -19.29
N PRO A 472 -5.61 9.72 -19.95
CA PRO A 472 -5.00 8.39 -19.87
C PRO A 472 -3.99 8.05 -20.97
N PHE A 473 -3.68 8.95 -21.91
CA PHE A 473 -2.80 8.62 -23.05
C PHE A 473 -1.30 8.69 -22.71
N ILE A 474 -0.96 9.36 -21.59
CA ILE A 474 0.33 9.28 -20.91
C ILE A 474 0.08 8.93 -19.44
N GLU A 475 0.91 8.04 -18.89
CA GLU A 475 0.96 7.68 -17.47
C GLU A 475 2.41 7.78 -17.00
N GLY A 476 2.68 8.54 -15.95
CA GLY A 476 4.02 8.93 -15.56
C GLY A 476 4.68 9.78 -16.65
N ARG A 477 5.74 9.25 -17.25
CA ARG A 477 6.45 9.88 -18.38
C ARG A 477 6.36 9.04 -19.66
N GLU A 478 5.49 8.04 -19.67
CA GLU A 478 5.42 7.02 -20.72
C GLU A 478 4.06 7.05 -21.43
N LYS A 479 4.08 6.75 -22.73
CA LYS A 479 2.85 6.61 -23.52
C LYS A 479 2.11 5.33 -23.13
N THR A 480 0.79 5.40 -23.08
CA THR A 480 -0.05 4.22 -22.90
C THR A 480 -0.59 3.70 -24.24
N ASP A 481 -1.33 2.59 -24.21
CA ASP A 481 -2.04 2.07 -25.38
C ASP A 481 -3.30 2.89 -25.75
N VAL A 482 -3.65 3.91 -24.95
CA VAL A 482 -4.79 4.79 -25.21
C VAL A 482 -4.35 5.91 -26.15
N PRO A 483 -4.94 6.07 -27.35
CA PRO A 483 -4.58 7.16 -28.24
C PRO A 483 -5.03 8.52 -27.66
N PRO A 484 -4.30 9.60 -27.95
CA PRO A 484 -4.75 10.95 -27.57
C PRO A 484 -6.07 11.30 -28.27
N PRO A 485 -6.93 12.12 -27.65
CA PRO A 485 -8.16 12.60 -28.28
C PRO A 485 -7.86 13.54 -29.46
N ALA A 486 -8.85 13.73 -30.33
CA ALA A 486 -8.73 14.62 -31.48
C ALA A 486 -8.48 16.09 -31.09
N GLN A 487 -9.02 16.51 -29.95
CA GLN A 487 -8.79 17.82 -29.35
C GLN A 487 -8.26 17.63 -27.93
N ILE A 488 -7.11 18.27 -27.64
CA ILE A 488 -6.53 18.34 -26.30
C ILE A 488 -6.76 19.76 -25.78
N PHE A 489 -7.52 19.88 -24.70
CA PHE A 489 -7.71 21.15 -24.00
C PHE A 489 -6.55 21.41 -23.04
N GLY A 490 -6.14 22.68 -22.93
CA GLY A 490 -5.05 23.09 -22.05
C GLY A 490 -3.64 22.78 -22.57
N GLU A 491 -2.65 23.40 -21.95
CA GLU A 491 -1.24 23.17 -22.28
C GLU A 491 -0.73 21.91 -21.56
N GLN A 492 -0.12 20.99 -22.31
CA GLN A 492 0.32 19.70 -21.79
C GLN A 492 1.49 19.87 -20.79
N ARG A 493 1.44 19.13 -19.69
CA ARG A 493 2.49 19.10 -18.66
C ARG A 493 2.66 17.70 -18.10
N GLY A 494 3.90 17.29 -17.88
CA GLY A 494 4.24 16.03 -17.21
C GLY A 494 4.49 16.20 -15.70
N PRO A 495 4.61 15.07 -14.98
CA PRO A 495 4.84 15.07 -13.55
C PRO A 495 6.24 15.51 -13.15
N ILE A 496 6.33 16.13 -11.98
CA ILE A 496 7.60 16.54 -11.36
C ILE A 496 8.39 15.31 -10.92
N TYR A 497 7.71 14.35 -10.31
CA TYR A 497 8.31 13.10 -9.85
C TYR A 497 7.37 11.94 -10.13
N THR A 498 7.95 10.80 -10.50
CA THR A 498 7.22 9.55 -10.69
C THR A 498 7.95 8.39 -10.03
N TYR A 499 7.19 7.37 -9.63
CA TYR A 499 7.77 6.08 -9.22
C TYR A 499 6.89 4.92 -9.67
N GLU A 500 7.52 3.77 -9.93
CA GLU A 500 6.80 2.59 -10.41
C GLU A 500 5.97 1.95 -9.29
N HIS A 501 4.76 1.50 -9.63
CA HIS A 501 3.93 0.65 -8.78
C HIS A 501 4.70 -0.61 -8.39
N ASN A 502 4.72 -0.89 -7.11
CA ASN A 502 5.20 -2.15 -6.58
C ASN A 502 4.20 -2.74 -5.57
N ALA A 503 4.60 -3.82 -4.89
CA ALA A 503 3.73 -4.45 -3.90
C ALA A 503 3.39 -3.53 -2.70
N TYR A 504 4.17 -2.47 -2.48
CA TYR A 504 4.07 -1.55 -1.34
C TYR A 504 3.85 -0.10 -1.75
N ASP A 505 4.53 0.41 -2.76
CA ASP A 505 4.37 1.78 -3.24
C ASP A 505 3.44 1.75 -4.47
N ARG A 506 2.19 2.19 -4.30
CA ARG A 506 1.12 2.03 -5.31
C ARG A 506 -0.14 2.85 -5.01
N ALA A 507 -0.04 3.82 -4.12
CA ALA A 507 -1.06 4.85 -3.99
C ALA A 507 -0.44 6.07 -3.33
N ILE A 508 0.05 7.01 -4.15
CA ILE A 508 0.59 8.25 -3.63
C ILE A 508 -0.52 9.07 -2.97
N ILE A 509 -0.27 9.56 -1.77
CA ILE A 509 -1.22 10.39 -1.05
C ILE A 509 -1.07 11.85 -1.46
N GLY A 510 0.16 12.29 -1.74
CA GLY A 510 0.53 13.70 -1.80
C GLY A 510 0.90 14.24 -0.42
N GLY A 511 0.93 15.56 -0.30
CA GLY A 511 1.32 16.27 0.93
C GLY A 511 1.50 17.76 0.70
N PHE A 512 2.59 18.35 1.23
CA PHE A 512 2.78 19.79 1.26
C PHE A 512 4.25 20.21 1.14
N VAL A 513 4.49 21.46 0.73
CA VAL A 513 5.82 22.08 0.79
C VAL A 513 6.06 22.59 2.20
N TYR A 514 7.11 22.08 2.86
CA TYR A 514 7.42 22.44 4.24
C TYR A 514 7.98 23.86 4.33
N ARG A 515 7.26 24.72 5.04
CA ARG A 515 7.61 26.13 5.31
C ARG A 515 7.72 26.44 6.81
N GLY A 516 7.62 25.43 7.68
CA GLY A 516 7.57 25.57 9.13
C GLY A 516 8.91 25.85 9.82
N GLY A 517 8.93 26.63 10.91
CA GLY A 517 10.18 26.97 11.59
C GLY A 517 10.88 25.82 12.33
N GLN A 518 10.16 24.72 12.61
CA GLN A 518 10.64 23.64 13.48
C GLN A 518 11.80 22.84 12.88
N TRP A 519 11.79 22.58 11.57
CA TRP A 519 12.72 21.66 10.91
C TRP A 519 13.46 22.34 9.76
N ALA A 520 14.64 22.89 10.04
CA ALA A 520 15.44 23.62 9.06
C ALA A 520 15.83 22.78 7.83
N ASP A 521 16.06 21.48 7.99
CA ASP A 521 16.44 20.57 6.90
C ASP A 521 15.28 20.10 6.01
N LEU A 522 14.04 20.41 6.41
CA LEU A 522 12.84 20.22 5.60
C LEU A 522 12.43 21.48 4.83
N GLN A 523 13.01 22.64 5.14
CA GLN A 523 12.64 23.91 4.50
C GLN A 523 12.74 23.84 2.97
N GLY A 524 11.63 24.19 2.31
CA GLY A 524 11.54 24.19 0.85
C GLY A 524 11.53 22.79 0.22
N LYS A 525 11.31 21.73 1.00
CA LYS A 525 11.07 20.38 0.49
C LYS A 525 9.58 20.07 0.43
N TYR A 526 9.16 19.36 -0.61
CA TYR A 526 7.85 18.73 -0.67
C TYR A 526 7.89 17.44 0.14
N VAL A 527 7.03 17.34 1.15
CA VAL A 527 6.86 16.17 2.03
C VAL A 527 5.58 15.46 1.62
N PHE A 528 5.68 14.17 1.32
CA PHE A 528 4.55 13.38 0.82
C PHE A 528 4.64 11.94 1.31
N ALA A 529 3.55 11.17 1.14
CA ALA A 529 3.53 9.76 1.50
C ALA A 529 2.90 8.87 0.45
N ASP A 530 3.13 7.57 0.61
CA ASP A 530 2.37 6.51 -0.05
C ASP A 530 1.47 5.79 0.98
N ASN A 531 0.24 5.45 0.58
CA ASN A 531 -0.74 4.81 1.45
C ASN A 531 -0.27 3.42 1.89
N TYR A 532 0.16 2.58 0.95
CA TYR A 532 0.33 1.15 1.16
C TYR A 532 1.65 0.85 1.88
N SER A 533 2.73 1.54 1.51
CA SER A 533 4.03 1.36 2.16
C SER A 533 4.16 2.17 3.44
N GLY A 534 3.30 3.19 3.61
CA GLY A 534 3.37 4.14 4.69
C GLY A 534 4.68 4.94 4.69
N LYS A 535 5.44 4.96 3.57
CA LYS A 535 6.68 5.73 3.45
C LYS A 535 6.35 7.22 3.46
N ILE A 536 7.11 7.99 4.23
CA ILE A 536 7.11 9.45 4.19
C ILE A 536 8.40 9.85 3.50
N SER A 537 8.25 10.53 2.37
CA SER A 537 9.34 10.92 1.47
C SER A 537 9.45 12.43 1.39
N VAL A 538 10.65 12.91 1.11
CA VAL A 538 10.93 14.32 0.88
C VAL A 538 11.73 14.53 -0.40
N MET A 539 11.44 15.63 -1.09
CA MET A 539 12.18 16.05 -2.27
C MET A 539 12.24 17.58 -2.36
N PRO A 540 13.21 18.18 -3.08
CA PRO A 540 13.20 19.62 -3.32
C PRO A 540 11.88 20.08 -3.98
N ALA A 541 11.28 21.15 -3.47
CA ALA A 541 10.06 21.72 -4.06
C ALA A 541 10.40 22.60 -5.27
N VAL A 542 10.71 21.96 -6.40
CA VAL A 542 11.06 22.60 -7.68
C VAL A 542 10.03 22.27 -8.77
N THR A 543 9.96 23.11 -9.81
CA THR A 543 9.03 22.91 -10.94
C THR A 543 9.64 22.10 -12.10
N THR A 544 10.90 21.70 -11.97
CA THR A 544 11.62 20.81 -12.89
C THR A 544 11.56 19.37 -12.39
N GLU A 545 11.81 18.42 -13.29
CA GLU A 545 11.83 17.00 -12.95
C GLU A 545 12.81 16.66 -11.82
N VAL A 546 12.38 15.73 -10.97
CA VAL A 546 13.15 15.10 -9.91
C VAL A 546 13.17 13.60 -10.18
N ASP A 547 14.32 12.96 -9.98
CA ASP A 547 14.50 11.52 -10.21
C ASP A 547 14.69 10.71 -8.91
N LYS A 548 14.98 11.40 -7.80
CA LYS A 548 15.26 10.77 -6.51
C LYS A 548 14.65 11.54 -5.36
N VAL A 549 14.18 10.79 -4.37
CA VAL A 549 13.58 11.31 -3.15
C VAL A 549 14.21 10.61 -1.95
N ASP A 550 14.25 11.31 -0.81
CA ASP A 550 14.72 10.74 0.44
C ASP A 550 13.53 10.21 1.24
N VAL A 551 13.57 8.93 1.61
CA VAL A 551 12.58 8.37 2.54
C VAL A 551 13.04 8.67 3.96
N ILE A 552 12.28 9.51 4.67
CA ILE A 552 12.65 9.96 6.01
C ILE A 552 12.10 9.07 7.11
N THR A 553 10.90 8.52 6.96
CA THR A 553 10.35 7.59 7.96
C THR A 553 9.23 6.75 7.35
N ARG A 554 8.64 5.84 8.13
CA ARG A 554 7.50 5.02 7.71
C ARG A 554 6.48 4.90 8.84
N ALA A 555 5.18 4.97 8.52
CA ALA A 555 4.10 4.70 9.46
C ALA A 555 3.98 3.19 9.74
N ASN A 556 3.74 2.82 11.00
CA ASN A 556 3.63 1.42 11.43
C ASN A 556 2.21 0.84 11.18
N GLN A 557 1.68 0.91 9.96
CA GLN A 557 0.40 0.25 9.59
C GLN A 557 0.39 -0.13 8.09
N PHE A 558 -0.23 -1.26 7.72
CA PHE A 558 -0.18 -1.80 6.35
C PHE A 558 -1.55 -2.16 5.77
N ALA A 559 -1.66 -1.99 4.45
CA ALA A 559 -2.73 -2.42 3.52
C ALA A 559 -4.15 -1.90 3.82
N GLN A 560 -4.62 -0.92 3.02
CA GLN A 560 -5.96 -0.29 3.14
C GLN A 560 -6.28 0.32 4.52
N ARG A 561 -5.27 0.40 5.39
CA ARG A 561 -5.25 1.03 6.72
C ARG A 561 -4.12 2.06 6.82
N GLY A 562 -3.58 2.49 5.68
CA GLY A 562 -2.36 3.27 5.52
C GLY A 562 -2.50 4.76 5.79
N VAL A 563 -1.49 5.53 5.37
CA VAL A 563 -1.49 7.00 5.48
C VAL A 563 -2.59 7.59 4.60
N SER A 564 -3.44 8.46 5.15
CA SER A 564 -4.55 9.12 4.42
C SER A 564 -4.29 10.61 4.15
N SER A 565 -3.39 11.24 4.88
CA SER A 565 -2.99 12.63 4.66
C SER A 565 -1.72 13.00 5.43
N LEU A 566 -1.07 14.07 4.97
CA LEU A 566 -0.06 14.80 5.71
C LEU A 566 -0.48 16.26 5.82
N THR A 567 -0.20 16.90 6.94
CA THR A 567 -0.56 18.30 7.16
C THR A 567 0.53 19.01 7.95
N GLN A 568 0.89 20.23 7.53
CA GLN A 568 1.72 21.13 8.32
C GLN A 568 0.83 22.02 9.19
N LEU A 569 1.16 22.14 10.46
CA LEU A 569 0.58 23.14 11.35
C LEU A 569 1.33 24.48 11.25
N GLY A 570 0.72 25.54 11.78
CA GLY A 570 1.29 26.90 11.74
C GLY A 570 2.63 27.04 12.48
N ASP A 571 2.89 26.22 13.49
CA ASP A 571 4.15 26.18 14.23
C ASP A 571 5.26 25.37 13.52
N GLY A 572 4.93 24.73 12.39
CA GLY A 572 5.83 23.87 11.65
C GLY A 572 5.80 22.39 12.06
N THR A 573 4.88 22.00 12.94
CA THR A 573 4.60 20.59 13.23
C THR A 573 4.09 19.88 11.99
N VAL A 574 4.60 18.68 11.72
CA VAL A 574 4.12 17.80 10.65
C VAL A 574 3.27 16.70 11.23
N LEU A 575 2.01 16.62 10.80
CA LEU A 575 1.08 15.56 11.13
C LEU A 575 0.98 14.55 9.98
N VAL A 576 0.81 13.28 10.34
CA VAL A 576 0.57 12.16 9.43
C VAL A 576 -0.67 11.43 9.92
N THR A 577 -1.75 11.43 9.14
CA THR A 577 -2.99 10.76 9.49
C THR A 577 -2.98 9.33 8.97
N VAL A 578 -3.35 8.36 9.81
CA VAL A 578 -3.32 6.93 9.52
C VAL A 578 -4.67 6.31 9.83
N LEU A 579 -5.23 5.55 8.89
CA LEU A 579 -6.62 5.08 8.93
C LEU A 579 -6.91 4.08 10.06
N GLY A 580 -6.02 3.14 10.33
CA GLY A 580 -6.36 2.03 11.23
C GLY A 580 -7.47 1.12 10.69
N GLU A 581 -7.89 0.18 11.53
CA GLU A 581 -8.92 -0.81 11.21
C GLU A 581 -10.31 -0.17 10.98
N ALA A 582 -11.04 -0.66 9.97
CA ALA A 582 -12.43 -0.30 9.72
C ALA A 582 -13.36 -0.78 10.85
N GLY A 583 -14.36 0.02 11.22
CA GLY A 583 -15.36 -0.34 12.25
C GLY A 583 -14.90 -0.16 13.69
N ASN A 584 -13.63 0.14 13.94
CA ASN A 584 -13.07 0.40 15.27
C ASN A 584 -12.31 1.73 15.31
N ALA A 585 -12.20 2.34 16.50
CA ALA A 585 -11.32 3.49 16.72
C ALA A 585 -9.87 3.00 16.85
N ALA A 586 -9.24 2.73 15.70
CA ALA A 586 -7.86 2.21 15.62
C ALA A 586 -6.93 3.12 14.80
N GLY A 587 -7.48 4.13 14.13
CA GLY A 587 -6.72 5.12 13.38
C GLY A 587 -6.09 6.16 14.29
N GLU A 588 -5.07 6.84 13.78
CA GLU A 588 -4.25 7.76 14.55
C GLU A 588 -3.92 9.01 13.75
N VAL A 589 -3.72 10.11 14.47
CA VAL A 589 -3.00 11.26 13.96
C VAL A 589 -1.63 11.21 14.61
N MET A 590 -0.61 11.00 13.79
CA MET A 590 0.78 10.92 14.20
C MET A 590 1.47 12.26 13.97
N LYS A 591 2.53 12.53 14.73
CA LYS A 591 3.42 13.67 14.58
C LYS A 591 4.82 13.19 14.21
N LEU A 592 5.44 13.88 13.25
CA LEU A 592 6.85 13.66 12.90
C LEU A 592 7.76 14.23 14.00
N ALA A 593 8.70 13.42 14.50
CA ALA A 593 9.62 13.79 15.58
C ALA A 593 11.03 13.21 15.36
N ARG A 594 12.03 13.72 16.11
CA ARG A 594 13.43 13.28 16.09
C ARG A 594 14.04 13.24 17.50
N GLY A 595 15.08 12.42 17.69
CA GLY A 595 15.99 12.50 18.84
C GLY A 595 15.33 12.24 20.21
N ALA A 596 15.58 13.12 21.19
CA ALA A 596 15.10 12.94 22.58
C ALA A 596 13.57 12.91 22.71
N GLU A 597 12.84 13.57 21.80
CA GLU A 597 11.37 13.53 21.76
C GLU A 597 10.85 12.13 21.40
N ALA A 598 11.51 11.46 20.44
CA ALA A 598 11.22 10.06 20.10
C ALA A 598 11.39 9.13 21.31
N VAL A 599 12.46 9.33 22.09
CA VAL A 599 12.77 8.53 23.29
C VAL A 599 11.78 8.82 24.43
N ALA A 600 11.40 10.07 24.63
CA ALA A 600 10.44 10.47 25.66
C ALA A 600 9.05 9.93 25.36
N VAL A 601 8.59 9.99 24.10
CA VAL A 601 7.29 9.44 23.71
C VAL A 601 7.31 7.91 23.70
N ALA A 602 8.37 7.26 23.23
CA ALA A 602 8.49 5.80 23.35
C ALA A 602 8.42 5.34 24.82
N LYS A 603 8.98 6.11 25.75
CA LYS A 603 8.83 5.87 27.20
C LYS A 603 7.41 6.14 27.71
N ALA A 604 6.74 7.18 27.20
CA ALA A 604 5.37 7.51 27.57
C ALA A 604 4.35 6.52 27.01
N GLU A 605 4.52 6.05 25.76
CA GLU A 605 3.72 4.98 25.14
C GLU A 605 3.96 3.64 25.83
N ALA A 606 5.22 3.31 26.18
CA ALA A 606 5.50 2.13 27.00
C ALA A 606 4.90 2.23 28.40
N ALA A 607 4.88 3.42 29.01
CA ALA A 607 4.24 3.67 30.30
C ALA A 607 2.71 3.65 30.22
N ALA A 608 2.11 4.20 29.15
CA ALA A 608 0.67 4.17 28.89
C ALA A 608 0.19 2.75 28.57
N ASN A 609 0.95 1.98 27.79
CA ASN A 609 0.70 0.55 27.55
C ASN A 609 0.98 -0.32 28.79
N ALA A 610 1.79 0.15 29.74
CA ALA A 610 1.94 -0.46 31.06
C ALA A 610 0.85 -0.01 32.06
N GLN A 611 0.13 1.07 31.77
CA GLN A 611 -0.95 1.65 32.56
C GLN A 611 -2.35 1.42 31.97
N THR A 612 -2.49 0.73 30.84
CA THR A 612 -3.79 0.20 30.42
C THR A 612 -4.22 -0.86 31.42
N ALA A 613 -5.07 -0.46 32.36
CA ALA A 613 -6.01 -1.36 32.99
C ALA A 613 -6.64 -2.20 31.87
N GLU A 614 -6.69 -3.53 32.06
CA GLU A 614 -7.30 -4.46 31.10
C GLU A 614 -8.58 -3.84 30.55
N THR A 615 -8.62 -3.60 29.23
CA THR A 615 -9.83 -3.09 28.57
C THR A 615 -11.01 -3.95 29.06
N PRO A 616 -12.12 -3.37 29.55
CA PRO A 616 -13.22 -4.18 30.03
C PRO A 616 -13.73 -5.10 28.92
N TYR A 617 -14.02 -6.35 29.26
CA TYR A 617 -14.57 -7.31 28.31
C TYR A 617 -15.87 -6.77 27.68
N SER A 618 -15.92 -6.75 26.34
CA SER A 618 -17.11 -6.48 25.56
C SER A 618 -17.40 -7.66 24.66
N ALA A 619 -18.57 -8.29 24.84
CA ALA A 619 -19.01 -9.41 24.02
C ALA A 619 -19.17 -9.01 22.54
N ALA A 620 -19.67 -7.80 22.25
CA ALA A 620 -19.83 -7.31 20.88
C ALA A 620 -18.47 -7.05 20.20
N ALA A 621 -17.52 -6.44 20.91
CA ALA A 621 -16.17 -6.21 20.37
C ALA A 621 -15.42 -7.53 20.15
N THR A 622 -15.56 -8.47 21.09
CA THR A 622 -14.91 -9.79 20.97
C THR A 622 -15.58 -10.66 19.91
N ALA A 623 -16.90 -10.55 19.73
CA ALA A 623 -17.62 -11.17 18.62
C ALA A 623 -17.11 -10.65 17.28
N SER A 624 -16.90 -9.34 17.15
CA SER A 624 -16.30 -8.75 15.95
C SER A 624 -14.87 -9.26 15.71
N LEU A 625 -14.04 -9.33 16.75
CA LEU A 625 -12.71 -9.92 16.67
C LEU A 625 -12.77 -11.40 16.24
N PHE A 626 -13.73 -12.16 16.76
CA PHE A 626 -13.93 -13.57 16.40
C PHE A 626 -14.43 -13.71 14.95
N THR A 627 -15.34 -12.85 14.51
CA THR A 627 -15.82 -12.81 13.12
C THR A 627 -14.69 -12.52 12.14
N THR A 628 -13.86 -11.53 12.46
CA THR A 628 -12.74 -11.11 11.62
C THR A 628 -11.63 -12.17 11.55
N ASN A 629 -11.28 -12.77 12.68
CA ASN A 629 -10.08 -13.60 12.79
C ASN A 629 -10.37 -15.11 12.77
N CYS A 630 -11.53 -15.56 13.25
CA CYS A 630 -11.80 -16.96 13.54
C CYS A 630 -12.99 -17.57 12.77
N ALA A 631 -14.02 -16.77 12.44
CA ALA A 631 -15.29 -17.26 11.88
C ALA A 631 -15.19 -17.86 10.48
N ARG A 632 -14.14 -17.53 9.72
CA ARG A 632 -13.92 -18.14 8.40
C ARG A 632 -13.77 -19.67 8.47
N CYS A 633 -13.17 -20.15 9.56
CA CYS A 633 -13.10 -21.57 9.86
C CYS A 633 -14.24 -21.96 10.81
N HIS A 634 -14.43 -21.22 11.91
CA HIS A 634 -15.31 -21.63 13.00
C HIS A 634 -16.79 -21.24 12.84
N GLY A 635 -17.15 -20.51 11.78
CA GLY A 635 -18.48 -19.91 11.60
C GLY A 635 -18.69 -18.70 12.52
N GLU A 636 -19.54 -17.74 12.14
CA GLU A 636 -19.82 -16.56 12.98
C GLU A 636 -20.45 -16.94 14.32
N GLY A 637 -21.26 -18.00 14.33
CA GLY A 637 -21.82 -18.58 15.55
C GLY A 637 -20.91 -19.57 16.29
N GLY A 638 -19.67 -19.79 15.81
CA GLY A 638 -18.69 -20.64 16.47
C GLY A 638 -18.93 -22.16 16.39
N LYS A 639 -19.81 -22.64 15.50
CA LYS A 639 -20.19 -24.07 15.42
C LYS A 639 -19.19 -24.96 14.67
N GLY A 640 -18.11 -24.39 14.16
CA GLY A 640 -17.17 -25.10 13.31
C GLY A 640 -17.67 -25.29 11.88
N ASP A 641 -18.61 -24.47 11.44
CA ASP A 641 -19.31 -24.53 10.14
C ASP A 641 -18.97 -23.36 9.21
N GLY A 642 -17.82 -22.71 9.43
CA GLY A 642 -17.37 -21.61 8.60
C GLY A 642 -17.17 -22.00 7.14
N PRO A 643 -17.12 -21.01 6.22
CA PRO A 643 -17.03 -21.26 4.78
C PRO A 643 -15.80 -22.09 4.34
N ASP A 644 -14.76 -22.16 5.17
CA ASP A 644 -13.60 -23.01 4.92
C ASP A 644 -13.59 -24.32 5.73
N ALA A 645 -14.52 -24.54 6.65
CA ALA A 645 -14.60 -25.74 7.49
C ALA A 645 -14.64 -27.04 6.68
N ALA A 646 -15.44 -27.08 5.61
CA ALA A 646 -15.59 -28.25 4.75
C ALA A 646 -14.32 -28.61 3.95
N LYS A 647 -13.36 -27.68 3.86
CA LYS A 647 -12.10 -27.86 3.12
C LYS A 647 -10.94 -28.30 4.02
N LEU A 648 -11.15 -28.29 5.34
CA LEU A 648 -10.11 -28.66 6.29
C LEU A 648 -10.08 -30.19 6.48
N PRO A 649 -8.88 -30.79 6.57
CA PRO A 649 -8.74 -32.23 6.83
C PRO A 649 -9.04 -32.61 8.29
N VAL A 650 -9.57 -31.68 9.08
CA VAL A 650 -9.83 -31.84 10.51
C VAL A 650 -11.22 -31.31 10.84
N LYS A 651 -11.95 -32.03 11.68
CA LYS A 651 -13.23 -31.56 12.21
C LYS A 651 -12.97 -30.41 13.18
N LEU A 652 -13.57 -29.25 12.90
CA LEU A 652 -13.49 -28.10 13.77
C LEU A 652 -14.36 -28.28 15.01
N PRO A 653 -13.96 -27.71 16.15
CA PRO A 653 -14.77 -27.72 17.36
C PRO A 653 -16.03 -26.87 17.19
N ASP A 654 -17.12 -27.35 17.79
CA ASP A 654 -18.33 -26.58 18.03
C ASP A 654 -18.20 -25.87 19.38
N PHE A 655 -18.01 -24.56 19.36
CA PHE A 655 -17.89 -23.74 20.56
C PHE A 655 -19.24 -23.45 21.23
N THR A 656 -20.35 -23.87 20.63
CA THR A 656 -21.67 -23.83 21.27
C THR A 656 -21.96 -25.08 22.09
N ASP A 657 -21.15 -26.14 21.94
CA ASP A 657 -21.29 -27.40 22.67
C ASP A 657 -20.78 -27.29 24.12
N PRO A 658 -21.63 -27.44 25.15
CA PRO A 658 -21.21 -27.43 26.55
C PRO A 658 -20.19 -28.54 26.88
N ALA A 659 -20.23 -29.68 26.20
CA ALA A 659 -19.29 -30.79 26.41
C ALA A 659 -17.87 -30.43 25.91
N PHE A 660 -17.76 -29.68 24.82
CA PHE A 660 -16.47 -29.14 24.35
C PHE A 660 -15.80 -28.29 25.44
N HIS A 661 -16.62 -27.46 26.11
CA HIS A 661 -16.16 -26.55 27.16
C HIS A 661 -15.84 -27.26 28.48
N ALA A 662 -16.63 -28.26 28.87
CA ALA A 662 -16.39 -29.03 30.09
C ALA A 662 -15.05 -29.80 30.02
N ALA A 663 -14.63 -30.24 28.84
CA ALA A 663 -13.42 -31.01 28.63
C ALA A 663 -12.12 -30.18 28.57
N ARG A 664 -12.18 -28.83 28.68
CA ARG A 664 -11.02 -27.95 28.47
C ARG A 664 -10.96 -26.84 29.53
N SER A 665 -9.75 -26.54 30.02
CA SER A 665 -9.51 -25.37 30.87
C SER A 665 -9.40 -24.09 30.02
N ASP A 666 -9.60 -22.93 30.67
CA ASP A 666 -9.37 -21.63 30.03
C ASP A 666 -7.91 -21.49 29.59
N GLU A 667 -6.97 -21.98 30.40
CA GLU A 667 -5.55 -22.02 30.05
C GLU A 667 -5.30 -22.82 28.76
N ALA A 668 -5.93 -23.99 28.60
CA ALA A 668 -5.79 -24.77 27.37
C ALA A 668 -6.35 -24.03 26.13
N LEU A 669 -7.46 -23.31 26.29
CA LEU A 669 -8.01 -22.46 25.21
C LEU A 669 -7.08 -21.28 24.93
N THR A 670 -6.54 -20.62 25.96
CA THR A 670 -5.56 -19.55 25.82
C THR A 670 -4.30 -20.04 25.11
N THR A 671 -3.76 -21.20 25.46
CA THR A 671 -2.57 -21.76 24.80
C THR A 671 -2.84 -22.04 23.33
N VAL A 672 -3.99 -22.62 22.99
CA VAL A 672 -4.37 -22.88 21.59
C VAL A 672 -4.52 -21.57 20.79
N ILE A 673 -5.14 -20.55 21.37
CA ILE A 673 -5.31 -19.24 20.70
C ILE A 673 -3.95 -18.55 20.55
N THR A 674 -3.15 -18.52 21.61
CA THR A 674 -1.87 -17.81 21.67
C THR A 674 -0.85 -18.46 20.74
N GLN A 675 -0.68 -19.78 20.86
CA GLN A 675 0.44 -20.53 20.26
C GLN A 675 0.02 -21.41 19.07
N GLY A 676 -1.28 -21.44 18.74
CA GLY A 676 -1.83 -22.23 17.65
C GLY A 676 -2.05 -23.70 18.00
N GLY A 677 -2.64 -24.44 17.07
CA GLY A 677 -3.00 -25.85 17.28
C GLY A 677 -1.78 -26.77 17.42
N ALA A 678 -0.70 -26.49 16.70
CA ALA A 678 0.52 -27.32 16.74
C ALA A 678 1.16 -27.35 18.14
N ALA A 679 1.10 -26.25 18.89
CA ALA A 679 1.70 -26.12 20.22
C ALA A 679 1.07 -27.07 21.26
N VAL A 680 -0.14 -27.54 21.01
CA VAL A 680 -0.86 -28.50 21.88
C VAL A 680 -1.09 -29.85 21.20
N GLY A 681 -0.28 -30.19 20.19
CA GLY A 681 -0.39 -31.45 19.46
C GLY A 681 -1.66 -31.59 18.62
N ARG A 682 -2.24 -30.46 18.18
CA ARG A 682 -3.40 -30.37 17.27
C ARG A 682 -2.98 -29.83 15.90
N SER A 683 -3.94 -29.65 15.00
CA SER A 683 -3.68 -29.23 13.62
C SER A 683 -2.89 -27.93 13.53
N ALA A 684 -1.81 -27.94 12.75
CA ALA A 684 -1.03 -26.73 12.44
C ALA A 684 -1.81 -25.71 11.59
N MET A 685 -3.00 -26.07 11.10
CA MET A 685 -3.91 -25.15 10.39
C MET A 685 -4.57 -24.12 11.32
N MET A 686 -4.51 -24.30 12.64
CA MET A 686 -4.87 -23.25 13.60
C MET A 686 -3.60 -22.43 13.91
N PRO A 687 -3.47 -21.21 13.37
CA PRO A 687 -2.26 -20.40 13.56
C PRO A 687 -2.17 -19.84 14.99
N PRO A 688 -0.95 -19.44 15.43
CA PRO A 688 -0.79 -18.66 16.65
C PRO A 688 -1.34 -17.24 16.45
N TRP A 689 -2.17 -16.77 17.38
CA TRP A 689 -2.76 -15.44 17.32
C TRP A 689 -2.05 -14.41 18.21
N SER A 690 -1.00 -14.80 18.95
CA SER A 690 -0.22 -13.87 19.79
C SER A 690 0.51 -12.77 19.01
N MET A 691 0.59 -12.90 17.68
CA MET A 691 1.20 -11.91 16.79
C MET A 691 0.17 -10.93 16.20
N VAL A 692 -1.13 -11.18 16.43
CA VAL A 692 -2.26 -10.42 15.85
C VAL A 692 -3.16 -9.85 16.95
N LEU A 693 -3.44 -10.64 17.98
CA LEU A 693 -4.26 -10.25 19.13
C LEU A 693 -3.39 -9.82 20.31
N GLN A 694 -3.81 -8.75 20.98
CA GLN A 694 -3.19 -8.30 22.23
C GLN A 694 -3.45 -9.30 23.37
N PRO A 695 -2.60 -9.32 24.42
CA PRO A 695 -2.79 -10.22 25.56
C PRO A 695 -4.18 -10.16 26.21
N ALA A 696 -4.77 -8.97 26.32
CA ALA A 696 -6.13 -8.78 26.86
C ALA A 696 -7.22 -9.34 25.91
N GLU A 697 -7.05 -9.16 24.60
CA GLU A 697 -7.99 -9.64 23.58
C GLU A 697 -8.01 -11.18 23.52
N MET A 698 -6.87 -11.83 23.73
CA MET A 698 -6.82 -13.29 23.83
C MET A 698 -7.58 -13.81 25.06
N LYS A 699 -7.51 -13.10 26.20
CA LYS A 699 -8.32 -13.43 27.38
C LYS A 699 -9.82 -13.20 27.11
N HIS A 700 -10.17 -12.11 26.45
CA HIS A 700 -11.54 -11.84 26.02
C HIS A 700 -12.06 -12.90 25.06
N MET A 701 -11.24 -13.35 24.11
CA MET A 701 -11.60 -14.38 23.16
C MET A 701 -11.98 -15.68 23.86
N VAL A 702 -11.19 -16.11 24.85
CA VAL A 702 -11.55 -17.29 25.67
C VAL A 702 -12.89 -17.08 26.36
N ARG A 703 -13.12 -15.91 26.95
CA ARG A 703 -14.39 -15.57 27.58
C ARG A 703 -15.57 -15.60 26.60
N TYR A 704 -15.41 -15.03 25.42
CA TYR A 704 -16.42 -15.05 24.36
C TYR A 704 -16.74 -16.47 23.88
N LEU A 705 -15.72 -17.33 23.72
CA LEU A 705 -15.94 -18.75 23.41
C LEU A 705 -16.76 -19.46 24.50
N ARG A 706 -16.56 -19.14 25.79
CA ARG A 706 -17.38 -19.70 26.88
C ARG A 706 -18.83 -19.23 26.81
N GLU A 707 -19.06 -17.97 26.45
CA GLU A 707 -20.39 -17.39 26.30
C GLU A 707 -21.17 -18.03 25.15
N LEU A 708 -20.50 -18.36 24.02
CA LEU A 708 -21.10 -19.14 22.93
C LEU A 708 -21.61 -20.51 23.40
N GLY A 709 -20.94 -21.13 24.38
CA GLY A 709 -21.33 -22.41 24.99
C GLY A 709 -22.36 -22.31 26.12
N GLY A 710 -22.94 -21.13 26.36
CA GLY A 710 -23.95 -20.91 27.40
C GLY A 710 -23.40 -20.84 28.83
N ARG A 711 -22.08 -20.65 29.04
CA ARG A 711 -21.45 -20.59 30.36
C ARG A 711 -20.94 -19.19 30.66
N ALA A 712 -21.42 -18.57 31.76
CA ALA A 712 -20.87 -17.29 32.23
C ALA A 712 -19.44 -17.49 32.80
N ALA A 713 -18.54 -16.54 32.51
CA ALA A 713 -17.15 -16.60 32.93
C ALA A 713 -16.99 -16.65 34.47
N GLY A 714 -16.17 -17.59 34.98
CA GLY A 714 -15.80 -17.68 36.40
C GLY A 714 -16.47 -18.81 37.22
N ALA A 715 -17.36 -19.61 36.64
CA ALA A 715 -17.94 -20.76 37.34
C ALA A 715 -16.89 -21.88 37.51
N LYS A 716 -16.44 -22.14 38.75
CA LYS A 716 -15.53 -23.24 39.11
C LYS A 716 -16.01 -24.58 38.54
N GLN A 717 -15.08 -25.41 38.08
CA GLN A 717 -15.36 -26.79 37.67
C GLN A 717 -15.94 -27.57 38.88
N PRO A 718 -16.98 -28.40 38.70
CA PRO A 718 -17.42 -29.34 39.74
C PRO A 718 -16.34 -30.38 40.05
#